data_AF-A0A078B371-F1
#
_entry.id   AF-A0A078B371-F1
#
_cell.length_a   1.000
_cell.length_b   1.000
_cell.length_c   1.000
_cell.angle_alpha   90.00
_cell.angle_beta   90.00
_cell.angle_gamma   90.00
#
_symmetry.space_group_name_H-M   'P 1'
#
loop_
_entity.id
_entity.type
_entity.pdbx_description
1 polymer ?
#
loop_
_entity_poly.entity_id
_entity_poly.type
_entity_poly.pdbx_seq_one_letter_code
_entity_poly.pdbx_strand_id
1 'polypeptide(L)'
;MSEEENIQSELQSTIQNQISQIDQLSTQAQFLKNDYQIQQEKNSELKKQLTEMDIDMEDLSYDPMEEILAMQKELVDVTFGYSEEYGLQEDTKMRIKGEFNNWQSEQMTKVSKNVFVFKTKVLAGYKYRFQCFWDDSESPSIDRYQPIAYSLEVGDYNSNYKYVIKTQNNSPNGPSSSEQELLQKLPEYLHPEMKKKYLEKFNENTESINQLAQSITPVDFQKVDQLDLLDQDTKLDLAEKSLLRNQNLNKQLEIFRLNEKLAIAAQEKELASETKEKLIQVNAEIEKLSQVILNPIRGRYAKSRVENSPSYFMINSYNPAYNEIRVSKIYDPNGILILDTSHSYSNRVCIDDGTFFQNYQVLTTEEQAVLVKDTFSDSHALIMKYQVVDVDGEKSYLCIETNPAGLNLKDDYIVYQDRNGFPDQINHMYSGEIKTKFINLGTENTHPKPQTIQIYTSEHSPHALNIFHIHLIDHNEKQQHLEAYYLRDDQTAQEFEAFQPDAIGQLPIYKLLVQNQNVIAFLYNGENGAEYLEFTQVKIAQNGIYEISGNNSHLLSDQSMICQIANIPQGLIVSLDQQSQVVQDQPQYNLHSFCHHRLHYQQWQGFVDVNIKSLDSGNSILKNDINLAYPVCVLTEPSEYTLEQYQAIMKD
;
A
#
# COMPACT_ATOMS: atom_id res chain seq x y z
N MET A 1 31.85 52.53 129.35
CA MET A 1 31.79 51.51 128.29
C MET A 1 33.20 51.32 127.78
N SER A 2 33.71 50.10 127.92
CA SER A 2 35.05 49.68 127.50
C SER A 2 35.14 49.57 125.98
N GLU A 3 36.34 49.74 125.42
CA GLU A 3 36.60 49.70 123.96
C GLU A 3 36.04 48.44 123.26
N GLU A 4 35.88 47.32 123.98
CA GLU A 4 35.32 46.08 123.43
C GLU A 4 33.86 46.21 122.96
N GLU A 5 32.99 46.94 123.66
CA GLU A 5 31.58 47.09 123.25
C GLU A 5 31.46 47.94 121.98
N ASN A 6 32.36 48.90 121.79
CA ASN A 6 32.36 49.77 120.62
C ASN A 6 32.89 49.03 119.38
N ILE A 7 33.93 48.22 119.55
CA ILE A 7 34.47 47.35 118.50
C ILE A 7 33.42 46.32 118.07
N GLN A 8 32.67 45.72 118.99
CA GLN A 8 31.68 44.69 118.68
C GLN A 8 30.48 45.27 117.89
N SER A 9 30.04 46.48 118.25
CA SER A 9 29.02 47.25 117.52
C SER A 9 29.47 47.62 116.10
N GLU A 10 30.69 48.14 115.95
CA GLU A 10 31.26 48.48 114.63
C GLU A 10 31.46 47.24 113.76
N LEU A 11 31.90 46.11 114.33
CA LEU A 11 32.06 44.87 113.58
C LEU A 11 30.72 44.31 113.11
N GLN A 12 29.69 44.32 113.95
CA GLN A 12 28.34 43.87 113.56
C GLN A 12 27.74 44.74 112.45
N SER A 13 27.88 46.07 112.57
CA SER A 13 27.47 47.01 111.52
C SER A 13 28.19 46.72 110.19
N THR A 14 29.50 46.46 110.26
CA THR A 14 30.32 46.16 109.08
C THR A 14 29.92 44.82 108.44
N ILE A 15 29.70 43.77 109.24
CA ILE A 15 29.25 42.46 108.75
C ILE A 15 27.87 42.57 108.10
N GLN A 16 26.94 43.31 108.70
CA GLN A 16 25.59 43.48 108.15
C GLN A 16 25.63 44.23 106.80
N ASN A 17 26.50 45.23 106.68
CA ASN A 17 26.72 45.95 105.43
C ASN A 17 27.34 45.04 104.35
N GLN A 18 28.30 44.18 104.71
CA GLN A 18 28.90 43.21 103.79
C GLN A 18 27.89 42.17 103.31
N ILE A 19 27.02 41.65 104.20
CA ILE A 19 25.95 40.72 103.82
C ILE A 19 24.98 41.38 102.83
N SER A 20 24.57 42.62 103.10
CA SER A 20 23.70 43.38 102.19
C SER A 20 24.34 43.61 100.81
N GLN A 21 25.63 43.92 100.76
CA GLN A 21 26.37 44.04 99.51
C GLN A 21 26.47 42.71 98.74
N ILE A 22 26.69 41.59 99.45
CA ILE A 22 26.77 40.27 98.84
C ILE A 22 25.41 39.89 98.22
N ASP A 23 24.30 40.15 98.92
CA ASP A 23 22.96 39.86 98.40
C ASP A 23 22.62 40.72 97.18
N GLN A 24 23.01 42.00 97.18
CA GLN A 24 22.86 42.87 96.02
C GLN A 24 23.67 42.37 94.81
N LEU A 25 24.94 42.00 95.02
CA LEU A 25 25.80 41.48 93.96
C LEU A 25 25.32 40.13 93.42
N SER A 26 24.82 39.25 94.30
CA SER A 26 24.25 37.96 93.91
C SER A 26 23.02 38.15 93.04
N THR A 27 22.12 39.06 93.42
CA THR A 27 20.92 39.39 92.65
C THR A 27 21.28 39.99 91.28
N GLN A 28 22.29 40.86 91.24
CA GLN A 28 22.76 41.49 90.01
C GLN A 28 23.43 40.47 89.07
N ALA A 29 24.20 39.52 89.60
CA ALA A 29 24.80 38.44 88.83
C ALA A 29 23.73 37.49 88.23
N GLN A 30 22.68 37.19 89.00
CA GLN A 30 21.55 36.37 88.52
C GLN A 30 20.82 37.06 87.35
N PHE A 31 20.60 38.37 87.44
CA PHE A 31 19.98 39.17 86.39
C PHE A 31 20.82 39.18 85.10
N LEU A 32 22.12 39.44 85.23
CA LEU A 32 23.04 39.44 84.08
C LEU A 32 23.13 38.08 83.39
N LYS A 33 23.06 36.98 84.15
CA LYS A 33 23.06 35.62 83.58
C LYS A 33 21.80 35.35 82.76
N ASN A 34 20.63 35.76 83.25
CA ASN A 34 19.39 35.64 82.49
C ASN A 34 19.39 36.51 81.23
N ASP A 35 19.88 37.75 81.33
CA ASP A 35 19.95 38.66 80.18
C ASP A 35 20.88 38.13 79.08
N TYR A 36 22.02 37.54 79.47
CA TYR A 36 22.93 36.87 78.54
C TYR A 36 22.27 35.67 77.82
N GLN A 37 21.47 34.87 78.53
CA GLN A 37 20.73 33.76 77.93
C GLN A 37 19.71 34.22 76.90
N ILE A 38 18.94 35.28 77.21
CA ILE A 38 17.97 35.89 76.29
C ILE A 38 18.69 36.43 75.03
N GLN A 39 19.89 37.02 75.18
CA GLN A 39 20.67 37.51 74.05
C GLN A 39 21.21 36.39 73.17
N GLN A 40 21.57 35.23 73.73
CA GLN A 40 21.98 34.07 72.92
C GLN A 40 20.82 33.52 72.09
N GLU A 41 19.62 33.41 72.69
CA GLU A 41 18.42 32.96 71.98
C GLU A 41 18.06 33.92 70.83
N LYS A 42 18.09 35.24 71.08
CA LYS A 42 17.87 36.25 70.03
C LYS A 42 18.91 36.18 68.90
N ASN A 43 20.18 35.97 69.21
CA ASN A 43 21.22 35.84 68.19
C ASN A 43 21.04 34.57 67.35
N SER A 44 20.60 33.47 67.95
CA SER A 44 20.29 32.24 67.21
C SER A 44 19.12 32.44 66.26
N GLU A 45 18.06 33.11 66.72
CA GLU A 45 16.88 33.42 65.90
C GLU A 45 17.23 34.40 64.76
N LEU A 46 18.02 35.44 65.03
CA LEU A 46 18.50 36.38 64.01
C LEU A 46 19.35 35.70 62.95
N LYS A 47 20.23 34.77 63.33
CA LYS A 47 21.01 33.97 62.35
C LYS A 47 20.12 33.10 61.48
N LYS A 48 19.08 32.50 62.06
CA LYS A 48 18.10 31.71 61.32
C LYS A 48 17.34 32.57 60.32
N GLN A 49 16.84 33.74 60.74
CA GLN A 49 16.16 34.70 59.88
C GLN A 49 17.05 35.26 58.77
N LEU A 50 18.34 35.50 59.04
CA LEU A 50 19.31 35.92 58.02
C LEU A 50 19.52 34.83 56.95
N THR A 51 19.56 33.57 57.36
CA THR A 51 19.74 32.44 56.42
C THR A 51 18.49 32.25 55.55
N GLU A 52 17.29 32.38 56.14
CA GLU A 52 16.02 32.33 55.42
C GLU A 52 15.89 33.52 54.44
N MET A 53 16.30 34.73 54.85
CA MET A 53 16.34 35.90 53.95
C MET A 53 17.37 35.78 52.82
N ASP A 54 18.56 35.22 53.07
CA ASP A 54 19.58 35.02 52.03
C ASP A 54 19.08 34.03 50.96
N ILE A 55 18.37 32.97 51.36
CA ILE A 55 17.74 32.00 50.46
C ILE A 55 16.61 32.67 49.65
N ASP A 56 15.72 33.43 50.31
CA ASP A 56 14.63 34.14 49.62
C ASP A 56 15.13 35.26 48.69
N MET A 57 16.27 35.87 48.97
CA MET A 57 16.89 36.89 48.11
C MET A 57 17.62 36.29 46.89
N GLU A 58 18.25 35.12 47.02
CA GLU A 58 18.85 34.43 45.86
C GLU A 58 17.76 34.02 44.85
N ASP A 59 16.61 33.50 45.32
CA ASP A 59 15.52 32.98 44.48
C ASP A 59 14.76 34.08 43.70
N LEU A 60 14.80 35.33 44.17
CA LEU A 60 14.18 36.50 43.49
C LEU A 60 15.09 37.15 42.43
N SER A 61 16.38 36.81 42.38
CA SER A 61 17.37 37.43 41.48
C SER A 61 17.79 36.57 40.29
N TYR A 62 17.38 35.30 40.28
CA TYR A 62 17.78 34.33 39.26
C TYR A 62 16.86 34.42 38.04
N ASP A 63 17.37 34.98 36.93
CA ASP A 63 16.76 34.83 35.60
C ASP A 63 17.53 33.75 34.80
N PRO A 64 16.97 32.53 34.68
CA PRO A 64 17.58 31.45 33.91
C PRO A 64 17.91 31.84 32.46
N MET A 65 17.18 32.80 31.88
CA MET A 65 17.38 33.21 30.48
C MET A 65 18.65 34.04 30.31
N GLU A 66 18.97 34.91 31.27
CA GLU A 66 20.20 35.72 31.24
C GLU A 66 21.44 34.83 31.32
N GLU A 67 21.40 33.79 32.17
CA GLU A 67 22.48 32.82 32.29
C GLU A 67 22.65 31.96 31.03
N ILE A 68 21.54 31.52 30.42
CA ILE A 68 21.57 30.79 29.14
C ILE A 68 22.21 31.65 28.04
N LEU A 69 21.82 32.91 27.91
CA LEU A 69 22.40 33.84 26.93
C LEU A 69 23.87 34.15 27.18
N ALA A 70 24.31 34.17 28.44
CA ALA A 70 25.71 34.32 28.79
C ALA A 70 26.54 33.07 28.42
N MET A 71 25.99 31.86 28.63
CA MET A 71 26.64 30.59 28.26
C MET A 71 26.84 30.42 26.76
N GLN A 72 25.94 30.96 25.93
CA GLN A 72 26.00 30.88 24.47
C GLN A 72 27.19 31.60 23.83
N LYS A 73 28.02 32.31 24.61
CA LYS A 73 29.22 33.02 24.14
C LYS A 73 30.53 32.29 24.40
N GLU A 74 30.50 31.15 25.10
CA GLU A 74 31.70 30.45 25.56
C GLU A 74 31.74 29.01 25.03
N LEU A 75 32.90 28.59 24.52
CA LEU A 75 33.15 27.21 24.14
C LEU A 75 33.49 26.37 25.38
N VAL A 76 32.79 25.25 25.55
CA VAL A 76 33.00 24.32 26.67
C VAL A 76 33.41 22.94 26.15
N ASP A 77 34.25 22.25 26.92
CA ASP A 77 34.67 20.88 26.62
C ASP A 77 33.48 19.92 26.78
N VAL A 78 33.18 19.15 25.73
CA VAL A 78 32.07 18.20 25.69
C VAL A 78 32.56 16.85 25.19
N THR A 79 32.04 15.80 25.82
CA THR A 79 32.20 14.42 25.34
C THR A 79 30.87 13.91 24.80
N PHE A 80 30.83 13.56 23.52
CA PHE A 80 29.74 12.81 22.89
C PHE A 80 30.06 11.31 22.98
N GLY A 81 29.10 10.53 23.47
CA GLY A 81 29.27 9.09 23.64
C GLY A 81 28.49 8.29 22.61
N TYR A 82 28.88 7.04 22.43
CA TYR A 82 28.05 5.99 21.85
C TYR A 82 28.27 4.71 22.66
N SER A 83 27.17 4.05 23.00
CA SER A 83 27.17 2.76 23.69
C SER A 83 26.27 1.75 22.99
N GLU A 84 26.75 0.50 22.90
CA GLU A 84 25.98 -0.61 22.33
C GLU A 84 25.71 -1.69 23.38
N GLU A 85 24.50 -2.26 23.33
CA GLU A 85 24.08 -3.33 24.24
C GLU A 85 24.80 -4.64 23.88
N TYR A 86 24.92 -4.92 22.59
CA TYR A 86 25.59 -6.11 22.07
C TYR A 86 27.10 -5.87 21.89
N GLY A 87 27.89 -6.91 22.18
CA GLY A 87 29.35 -6.83 22.10
C GLY A 87 29.82 -6.47 20.69
N LEU A 88 30.47 -5.32 20.53
CA LEU A 88 31.13 -4.95 19.28
C LEU A 88 32.46 -5.72 19.15
N GLN A 89 32.89 -5.97 17.91
CA GLN A 89 34.21 -6.58 17.66
C GLN A 89 35.32 -5.65 18.16
N GLU A 90 36.48 -6.21 18.50
CA GLU A 90 37.57 -5.42 19.09
C GLU A 90 38.09 -4.34 18.14
N ASP A 91 38.11 -4.63 16.84
CA ASP A 91 38.63 -3.80 15.75
C ASP A 91 37.59 -2.86 15.11
N THR A 92 36.33 -2.90 15.55
CA THR A 92 35.28 -1.98 15.07
C THR A 92 35.72 -0.52 15.23
N LYS A 93 35.73 0.21 14.12
CA LYS A 93 35.93 1.65 14.08
C LYS A 93 34.58 2.34 14.13
N MET A 94 34.53 3.49 14.78
CA MET A 94 33.31 4.28 14.82
C MET A 94 33.61 5.71 14.40
N ARG A 95 32.74 6.26 13.56
CA ARG A 95 32.77 7.65 13.13
C ARG A 95 31.54 8.38 13.67
N ILE A 96 31.67 9.67 13.89
CA ILE A 96 30.57 10.55 14.32
C ILE A 96 30.45 11.71 13.34
N LYS A 97 29.20 12.13 13.08
CA LYS A 97 28.86 13.36 12.37
C LYS A 97 27.84 14.09 13.23
N GLY A 98 27.95 15.40 13.38
CA GLY A 98 26.95 16.15 14.14
C GLY A 98 26.98 17.64 13.87
N GLU A 99 26.05 18.35 14.51
CA GLU A 99 25.94 19.81 14.37
C GLU A 99 27.19 20.54 14.87
N PHE A 100 27.92 19.95 15.82
CA PHE A 100 29.15 20.50 16.39
C PHE A 100 30.33 20.56 15.41
N ASN A 101 30.27 19.84 14.28
CA ASN A 101 31.31 19.82 13.27
C ASN A 101 30.73 19.94 11.85
N ASN A 102 29.59 20.60 11.71
CA ASN A 102 28.91 20.78 10.42
C ASN A 102 28.70 19.46 9.66
N TRP A 103 28.41 18.38 10.39
CA TRP A 103 28.18 17.03 9.88
C TRP A 103 29.36 16.42 9.12
N GLN A 104 30.58 16.91 9.36
CA GLN A 104 31.80 16.28 8.86
C GLN A 104 32.09 14.98 9.61
N SER A 105 32.64 13.99 8.92
CA SER A 105 32.94 12.69 9.52
C SER A 105 34.20 12.77 10.37
N GLU A 106 34.08 12.42 11.65
CA GLU A 106 35.20 12.38 12.59
C GLU A 106 35.31 11.00 13.24
N GLN A 107 36.52 10.60 13.63
CA GLN A 107 36.74 9.31 14.27
C GLN A 107 36.49 9.39 15.79
N MET A 108 35.73 8.43 16.33
CA MET A 108 35.54 8.28 17.77
C MET A 108 36.63 7.39 18.39
N THR A 109 36.97 7.67 19.64
CA THR A 109 37.93 6.89 20.44
C THR A 109 37.19 5.80 21.21
N LYS A 110 37.59 4.54 21.02
CA LYS A 110 37.09 3.42 21.82
C LYS A 110 37.67 3.48 23.24
N VAL A 111 36.81 3.54 24.25
CA VAL A 111 37.22 3.61 25.66
C VAL A 111 36.91 2.34 26.44
N SER A 112 35.96 1.52 25.96
CA SER A 112 35.71 0.17 26.46
C SER A 112 35.18 -0.71 25.32
N LYS A 113 34.92 -2.00 25.60
CA LYS A 113 34.46 -2.97 24.60
C LYS A 113 33.27 -2.46 23.76
N ASN A 114 32.33 -1.75 24.40
CA ASN A 114 31.08 -1.30 23.79
C ASN A 114 30.90 0.23 23.82
N VAL A 115 31.90 1.01 24.27
CA VAL A 115 31.74 2.46 24.45
C VAL A 115 32.79 3.21 23.66
N PHE A 116 32.32 4.18 22.88
CA PHE A 116 33.12 5.08 22.08
C PHE A 116 32.80 6.52 22.48
N VAL A 117 33.81 7.38 22.43
CA VAL A 117 33.66 8.78 22.79
C VAL A 117 34.33 9.70 21.78
N PHE A 118 33.73 10.85 21.55
CA PHE A 118 34.30 11.95 20.79
C PHE A 118 34.34 13.19 21.68
N LYS A 119 35.53 13.75 21.85
CA LYS A 119 35.75 14.94 22.70
C LYS A 119 35.97 16.14 21.80
N THR A 120 35.20 17.20 22.00
CA THR A 120 35.29 18.45 21.23
C THR A 120 34.89 19.64 22.09
N LYS A 121 35.04 20.85 21.57
CA LYS A 121 34.58 22.09 22.20
C LYS A 121 33.42 22.67 21.42
N VAL A 122 32.34 23.02 22.12
CA VAL A 122 31.12 23.58 21.50
C VAL A 122 30.54 24.69 22.36
N LEU A 123 29.73 25.57 21.78
CA LEU A 123 29.06 26.62 22.56
C LEU A 123 28.05 26.00 23.51
N ALA A 124 28.04 26.44 24.77
CA ALA A 124 27.06 26.02 25.75
C ALA A 124 25.69 26.67 25.50
N GLY A 125 24.63 26.12 26.11
CA GLY A 125 23.26 26.61 25.96
C GLY A 125 22.55 26.16 24.67
N TYR A 126 23.07 25.14 23.98
CA TYR A 126 22.51 24.59 22.75
C TYR A 126 22.33 23.06 22.80
N LYS A 127 21.38 22.58 21.99
CA LYS A 127 21.19 21.16 21.66
C LYS A 127 22.05 20.81 20.45
N TYR A 128 22.87 19.77 20.56
CA TYR A 128 23.67 19.26 19.43
C TYR A 128 23.19 17.88 19.04
N ARG A 129 22.68 17.76 17.81
CA ARG A 129 22.34 16.48 17.17
C ARG A 129 23.57 15.83 16.54
N PHE A 130 23.62 14.51 16.58
CA PHE A 130 24.70 13.73 15.99
C PHE A 130 24.27 12.30 15.67
N GLN A 131 25.01 11.66 14.77
CA GLN A 131 24.85 10.28 14.36
C GLN A 131 26.21 9.59 14.36
N CYS A 132 26.21 8.30 14.70
CA CYS A 132 27.39 7.47 14.70
C CYS A 132 27.33 6.46 13.55
N PHE A 133 28.47 6.01 13.05
CA PHE A 133 28.57 5.09 11.92
C PHE A 133 29.61 4.03 12.24
N TRP A 134 29.25 2.76 12.04
CA TRP A 134 30.17 1.62 12.23
C TRP A 134 31.00 1.40 10.98
N ASP A 135 32.32 1.30 11.15
CA ASP A 135 33.29 1.05 10.09
C ASP A 135 33.04 1.94 8.85
N ASP A 136 32.92 1.32 7.69
CA ASP A 136 32.67 1.98 6.41
C ASP A 136 31.17 2.02 6.05
N SER A 137 30.26 1.74 7.00
CA SER A 137 28.82 1.85 6.79
C SER A 137 28.40 3.30 6.48
N GLU A 138 27.47 3.45 5.54
CA GLU A 138 26.76 4.71 5.28
C GLU A 138 25.46 4.84 6.08
N SER A 139 24.98 3.74 6.67
CA SER A 139 23.80 3.76 7.54
C SER A 139 24.17 4.19 8.96
N PRO A 140 23.47 5.17 9.56
CA PRO A 140 23.74 5.62 10.92
C PRO A 140 23.27 4.59 11.95
N SER A 141 24.07 4.43 13.00
CA SER A 141 23.74 3.71 14.22
C SER A 141 23.29 4.68 15.30
N ILE A 142 22.19 4.37 15.98
CA ILE A 142 21.61 5.19 17.05
C ILE A 142 21.93 4.54 18.40
N ASP A 143 22.51 5.31 19.32
CA ASP A 143 22.66 4.90 20.70
C ASP A 143 21.29 4.90 21.39
N ARG A 144 20.80 3.72 21.78
CA ARG A 144 19.47 3.53 22.38
C ARG A 144 19.36 4.11 23.78
N TYR A 145 20.48 4.40 24.44
CA TYR A 145 20.52 4.96 25.79
C TYR A 145 20.53 6.49 25.78
N GLN A 146 20.60 7.10 24.60
CA GLN A 146 20.61 8.55 24.46
C GLN A 146 19.31 9.08 23.85
N PRO A 147 18.87 10.30 24.23
CA PRO A 147 17.72 10.93 23.64
C PRO A 147 17.85 11.07 22.12
N ILE A 148 16.72 10.96 21.41
CA ILE A 148 16.65 11.05 19.95
C ILE A 148 15.85 12.28 19.52
N ALA A 149 16.28 12.91 18.43
CA ALA A 149 15.60 14.02 17.77
C ALA A 149 15.71 13.87 16.25
N TYR A 150 14.74 14.43 15.53
CA TYR A 150 14.72 14.38 14.08
C TYR A 150 15.84 15.23 13.46
N SER A 151 16.47 14.72 12.38
CA SER A 151 17.53 15.39 11.61
C SER A 151 17.44 14.98 10.13
N LEU A 152 17.85 15.88 9.23
CA LEU A 152 17.74 15.70 7.77
C LEU A 152 19.08 15.49 7.04
N GLU A 153 20.21 15.53 7.74
CA GLU A 153 21.52 15.58 7.08
C GLU A 153 22.05 14.21 6.61
N VAL A 154 21.54 13.08 7.13
CA VAL A 154 21.81 11.74 6.57
C VAL A 154 20.55 10.87 6.65
N GLY A 155 19.94 10.59 5.48
CA GLY A 155 19.03 9.46 5.25
C GLY A 155 17.66 9.48 5.93
N ASP A 156 17.07 10.63 6.26
CA ASP A 156 15.76 10.72 6.93
C ASP A 156 15.71 10.04 8.33
N TYR A 157 16.87 9.78 8.95
CA TYR A 157 16.98 9.07 10.22
C TYR A 157 16.92 10.01 11.44
N ASN A 158 16.38 9.49 12.55
CA ASN A 158 16.55 10.11 13.86
C ASN A 158 18.05 10.20 14.22
N SER A 159 18.42 11.26 14.94
CA SER A 159 19.76 11.49 15.47
C SER A 159 19.73 11.45 16.99
N ASN A 160 20.81 10.99 17.63
CA ASN A 160 20.97 11.25 19.04
C ASN A 160 21.18 12.75 19.27
N TYR A 161 20.86 13.26 20.45
CA TYR A 161 21.20 14.62 20.82
C TYR A 161 21.73 14.74 22.24
N LYS A 162 22.54 15.77 22.46
CA LYS A 162 23.05 16.14 23.78
C LYS A 162 22.87 17.64 24.03
N TYR A 163 22.33 17.98 25.19
CA TYR A 163 22.36 19.36 25.70
C TYR A 163 23.71 19.66 26.30
N VAL A 164 24.24 20.83 25.98
CA VAL A 164 25.53 21.29 26.50
C VAL A 164 25.30 22.49 27.40
N ILE A 165 25.69 22.39 28.66
CA ILE A 165 25.68 23.48 29.64
C ILE A 165 27.07 23.66 30.25
N LYS A 166 27.34 24.84 30.80
CA LYS A 166 28.65 25.25 31.30
C LYS A 166 29.13 24.43 32.51
N THR A 167 28.23 23.88 33.32
CA THR A 167 28.56 23.06 34.49
C THR A 167 28.50 21.56 34.18
N GLN A 168 29.55 21.03 33.54
CA GLN A 168 29.92 19.62 33.70
C GLN A 168 31.22 19.51 34.50
N ASN A 169 31.24 20.10 35.70
CA ASN A 169 32.25 19.77 36.71
C ASN A 169 31.65 18.84 37.75
N ASN A 170 31.74 17.53 37.49
CA ASN A 170 31.90 16.45 38.47
C ASN A 170 31.25 16.62 39.86
N SER A 171 29.93 16.84 39.95
CA SER A 171 29.21 16.57 41.19
C SER A 171 28.82 15.09 41.23
N PRO A 172 29.32 14.29 42.19
CA PRO A 172 28.94 12.88 42.34
C PRO A 172 27.47 12.66 42.75
N ASN A 173 26.74 13.75 43.07
CA ASN A 173 25.36 13.70 43.55
C ASN A 173 24.31 14.06 42.47
N GLY A 174 24.72 14.18 41.20
CA GLY A 174 23.84 14.63 40.12
C GLY A 174 23.65 16.16 40.11
N PRO A 175 22.83 16.67 39.17
CA PRO A 175 22.57 18.10 39.05
C PRO A 175 21.80 18.65 40.26
N SER A 176 22.10 19.88 40.68
CA SER A 176 21.35 20.59 41.72
C SER A 176 19.89 20.83 41.31
N SER A 177 19.00 21.16 42.26
CA SER A 177 17.60 21.53 41.97
C SER A 177 17.50 22.72 41.00
N SER A 178 18.40 23.70 41.13
CA SER A 178 18.51 24.86 40.23
C SER A 178 19.00 24.47 38.83
N GLU A 179 19.89 23.48 38.70
CA GLU A 179 20.34 22.94 37.41
C GLU A 179 19.26 22.10 36.73
N GLN A 180 18.46 21.35 37.49
CA GLN A 180 17.29 20.65 36.95
C GLN A 180 16.23 21.63 36.45
N GLU A 181 15.99 22.72 37.17
CA GLU A 181 15.09 23.78 36.75
C GLU A 181 15.62 24.52 35.51
N LEU A 182 16.93 24.75 35.43
CA LEU A 182 17.57 25.33 34.25
C LEU A 182 17.56 24.38 33.04
N LEU A 183 17.71 23.06 33.25
CA LEU A 183 17.52 22.02 32.22
C LEU A 183 16.06 21.89 31.76
N GLN A 184 15.09 22.11 32.65
CA GLN A 184 13.66 22.11 32.30
C GLN A 184 13.23 23.41 31.60
N LYS A 185 13.84 24.55 31.96
CA LYS A 185 13.57 25.87 31.37
C LYS A 185 14.46 26.20 30.17
N LEU A 186 15.51 25.42 29.92
CA LEU A 186 16.39 25.54 28.75
C LEU A 186 15.53 25.39 27.51
N PRO A 187 15.30 26.48 26.76
CA PRO A 187 14.60 26.39 25.50
C PRO A 187 15.42 25.46 24.62
N GLU A 188 14.76 24.61 23.84
CA GLU A 188 15.47 23.75 22.91
C GLU A 188 16.12 24.65 21.84
N TYR A 189 17.27 25.27 22.10
CA TYR A 189 17.92 26.14 21.14
C TYR A 189 18.76 25.29 20.20
N LEU A 190 18.31 25.20 18.96
CA LEU A 190 19.16 24.82 17.84
C LEU A 190 20.27 25.86 17.64
N HIS A 191 21.49 25.40 17.35
CA HIS A 191 22.60 26.27 17.00
C HIS A 191 22.21 27.24 15.85
N PRO A 192 22.48 28.56 15.97
CA PRO A 192 21.99 29.55 15.00
C PRO A 192 22.41 29.28 13.55
N GLU A 193 23.62 28.75 13.34
CA GLU A 193 24.11 28.40 12.00
C GLU A 193 23.34 27.23 11.38
N MET A 194 22.96 26.24 12.19
CA MET A 194 22.17 25.10 11.72
C MET A 194 20.73 25.53 11.42
N LYS A 195 20.16 26.36 12.30
CA LYS A 195 18.84 26.97 12.06
C LYS A 195 18.84 27.74 10.75
N LYS A 196 19.86 28.59 10.52
CA LYS A 196 20.03 29.33 9.28
C LYS A 196 20.12 28.40 8.07
N LYS A 197 20.93 27.33 8.13
CA LYS A 197 21.07 26.35 7.04
C LYS A 197 19.74 25.67 6.67
N TYR A 198 18.95 25.26 7.67
CA TYR A 198 17.64 24.65 7.40
C TYR A 198 16.66 25.66 6.80
N LEU A 199 16.68 26.91 7.27
CA LEU A 199 15.83 27.97 6.73
C LEU A 199 16.24 28.39 5.31
N GLU A 200 17.54 28.41 4.99
CA GLU A 200 18.04 28.62 3.63
C GLU A 200 17.50 27.54 2.68
N LYS A 201 17.68 26.25 3.03
CA LYS A 201 17.09 25.14 2.25
C LYS A 201 15.57 25.21 2.14
N PHE A 202 14.89 25.59 3.23
CA PHE A 202 13.43 25.75 3.23
C PHE A 202 13.00 26.84 2.24
N ASN A 203 13.73 27.95 2.18
CA ASN A 203 13.46 29.05 1.25
C ASN A 203 13.76 28.66 -0.20
N GLU A 204 14.87 27.97 -0.47
CA GLU A 204 15.19 27.41 -1.80
C GLU A 204 14.09 26.47 -2.31
N ASN A 205 13.60 25.59 -1.44
CA ASN A 205 12.48 24.71 -1.74
C ASN A 205 11.17 25.49 -1.95
N THR A 206 10.93 26.55 -1.17
CA THR A 206 9.76 27.42 -1.35
C THR A 206 9.80 28.14 -2.70
N GLU A 207 10.96 28.61 -3.14
CA GLU A 207 11.14 29.15 -4.49
C GLU A 207 10.86 28.10 -5.56
N SER A 208 11.32 26.86 -5.36
CA SER A 208 11.05 25.74 -6.27
C SER A 208 9.56 25.41 -6.36
N ILE A 209 8.85 25.42 -5.22
CA ILE A 209 7.38 25.27 -5.17
C ILE A 209 6.71 26.41 -5.94
N ASN A 210 7.15 27.65 -5.76
CA ASN A 210 6.58 28.80 -6.46
C ASN A 210 6.81 28.71 -7.98
N GLN A 211 7.96 28.23 -8.43
CA GLN A 211 8.23 27.97 -9.85
C GLN A 211 7.31 26.88 -10.40
N LEU A 212 7.13 25.78 -9.67
CA LEU A 212 6.18 24.72 -10.04
C LEU A 212 4.74 25.27 -10.11
N ALA A 213 4.36 26.13 -9.17
CA ALA A 213 3.07 26.82 -9.12
C ALA A 213 2.92 27.94 -10.18
N GLN A 214 3.96 28.28 -10.95
CA GLN A 214 3.82 29.14 -12.13
C GLN A 214 3.61 28.32 -13.41
N SER A 215 4.11 27.09 -13.45
CA SER A 215 3.91 26.14 -14.56
C SER A 215 2.55 25.41 -14.55
N ILE A 216 1.50 26.05 -14.02
CA ILE A 216 0.20 25.43 -13.81
C ILE A 216 -0.49 25.15 -15.14
N THR A 217 -0.86 23.88 -15.33
CA THR A 217 -1.89 23.50 -16.30
C THR A 217 -3.25 23.91 -15.73
N PRO A 218 -3.97 24.86 -16.33
CA PRO A 218 -5.24 25.33 -15.80
C PRO A 218 -6.30 24.22 -15.92
N VAL A 219 -6.92 23.88 -14.78
CA VAL A 219 -8.07 22.99 -14.70
C VAL A 219 -9.31 23.82 -14.37
N ASP A 220 -10.37 23.64 -15.14
CA ASP A 220 -11.65 24.30 -14.91
C ASP A 220 -12.44 23.56 -13.83
N PHE A 221 -12.33 24.01 -12.58
CA PHE A 221 -13.01 23.37 -11.46
C PHE A 221 -14.55 23.47 -11.53
N GLN A 222 -15.12 24.40 -12.32
CA GLN A 222 -16.57 24.40 -12.55
C GLN A 222 -17.00 23.18 -13.36
N LYS A 223 -16.19 22.79 -14.35
CA LYS A 223 -16.40 21.55 -15.12
C LYS A 223 -16.16 20.31 -14.27
N VAL A 224 -15.18 20.33 -13.38
CA VAL A 224 -14.95 19.23 -12.43
C VAL A 224 -16.21 18.99 -11.57
N ASP A 225 -16.82 20.05 -11.07
CA ASP A 225 -18.03 19.93 -10.23
C ASP A 225 -19.29 19.50 -11.03
N GLN A 226 -19.22 19.56 -12.37
CA GLN A 226 -20.29 19.17 -13.29
C GLN A 226 -19.93 17.95 -14.15
N LEU A 227 -18.95 17.15 -13.71
CA LEU A 227 -18.35 16.07 -14.49
C LEU A 227 -19.39 15.13 -15.14
N ASP A 228 -20.43 14.77 -14.40
CA ASP A 228 -21.49 13.87 -14.87
C ASP A 228 -22.31 14.42 -16.06
N LEU A 229 -22.38 15.75 -16.21
CA LEU A 229 -23.17 16.43 -17.25
C LEU A 229 -22.37 16.67 -18.55
N LEU A 230 -21.07 16.39 -18.53
CA LEU A 230 -20.19 16.63 -19.67
C LEU A 230 -20.25 15.47 -20.67
N ASP A 231 -20.07 15.80 -21.95
CA ASP A 231 -19.85 14.82 -23.02
C ASP A 231 -18.47 14.13 -22.86
N GLN A 232 -18.29 13.00 -23.56
CA GLN A 232 -17.10 12.17 -23.42
C GLN A 232 -15.81 12.87 -23.86
N ASP A 233 -15.86 13.67 -24.92
CA ASP A 233 -14.67 14.36 -25.44
C ASP A 233 -14.22 15.45 -24.44
N THR A 234 -15.18 16.19 -23.89
CA THR A 234 -14.89 17.16 -22.82
C THR A 234 -14.36 16.50 -21.56
N LYS A 235 -14.85 15.30 -21.19
CA LYS A 235 -14.32 14.52 -20.05
C LYS A 235 -12.88 14.09 -20.29
N LEU A 236 -12.55 13.62 -21.49
CA LEU A 236 -11.19 13.21 -21.87
C LEU A 236 -10.21 14.39 -21.85
N ASP A 237 -10.59 15.54 -22.42
CA ASP A 237 -9.78 16.78 -22.35
C ASP A 237 -9.56 17.25 -20.90
N LEU A 238 -10.60 17.17 -20.06
CA LEU A 238 -10.48 17.52 -18.66
C LEU A 238 -9.59 16.54 -17.88
N ALA A 239 -9.68 15.24 -18.17
CA ALA A 239 -8.83 14.21 -17.59
C ALA A 239 -7.36 14.39 -17.99
N GLU A 240 -7.05 14.72 -19.24
CA GLU A 240 -5.70 15.03 -19.69
C GLU A 240 -5.10 16.22 -18.92
N LYS A 241 -5.85 17.32 -18.82
CA LYS A 241 -5.42 18.50 -18.04
C LYS A 241 -5.25 18.18 -16.56
N SER A 242 -6.13 17.35 -16.01
CA SER A 242 -6.07 16.90 -14.62
C SER A 242 -4.84 16.03 -14.35
N LEU A 243 -4.48 15.14 -15.29
CA LEU A 243 -3.29 14.29 -15.20
C LEU A 243 -2.00 15.11 -15.21
N LEU A 244 -1.93 16.14 -16.08
CA LEU A 244 -0.81 17.08 -16.12
C LEU A 244 -0.73 17.93 -14.84
N ARG A 245 -1.87 18.37 -14.31
CA ARG A 245 -1.95 19.11 -13.04
C ARG A 245 -1.50 18.24 -11.86
N ASN A 246 -1.96 16.99 -11.78
CA ASN A 246 -1.56 16.05 -10.73
C ASN A 246 -0.07 15.73 -10.77
N GLN A 247 0.54 15.62 -11.96
CA GLN A 247 1.99 15.46 -12.06
C GLN A 247 2.75 16.62 -11.39
N ASN A 248 2.28 17.86 -11.55
CA ASN A 248 2.86 19.02 -10.91
C ASN A 248 2.59 19.04 -9.39
N LEU A 249 1.35 18.73 -8.97
CA LEU A 249 0.97 18.66 -7.56
C LEU A 249 1.76 17.60 -6.79
N ASN A 250 2.00 16.42 -7.36
CA ASN A 250 2.82 15.38 -6.73
C ASN A 250 4.27 15.85 -6.51
N LYS A 251 4.87 16.57 -7.46
CA LYS A 251 6.19 17.21 -7.27
C LYS A 251 6.17 18.25 -6.16
N GLN A 252 5.13 19.09 -6.10
CA GLN A 252 4.98 20.05 -5.01
C GLN A 252 4.83 19.34 -3.66
N LEU A 253 4.05 18.26 -3.61
CA LEU A 253 3.80 17.48 -2.40
C LEU A 253 5.08 16.89 -1.80
N GLU A 254 5.98 16.37 -2.64
CA GLU A 254 7.30 15.89 -2.21
C GLU A 254 8.13 17.01 -1.56
N ILE A 255 8.15 18.20 -2.17
CA ILE A 255 8.89 19.34 -1.65
C ILE A 255 8.24 19.89 -0.38
N PHE A 256 6.91 19.95 -0.30
CA PHE A 256 6.19 20.36 0.90
C PHE A 256 6.47 19.40 2.07
N ARG A 257 6.52 18.08 1.84
CA ARG A 257 6.91 17.10 2.88
C ARG A 257 8.33 17.36 3.38
N LEU A 258 9.26 17.69 2.48
CA LEU A 258 10.62 18.06 2.86
C LEU A 258 10.66 19.38 3.64
N ASN A 259 9.85 20.36 3.27
CA ASN A 259 9.75 21.65 3.97
C ASN A 259 9.14 21.53 5.37
N GLU A 260 8.12 20.68 5.56
CA GLU A 260 7.57 20.40 6.88
C GLU A 260 8.67 19.84 7.80
N LYS A 261 9.42 18.86 7.29
CA LYS A 261 10.57 18.27 7.97
C LYS A 261 11.66 19.30 8.29
N LEU A 262 11.99 20.20 7.36
CA LEU A 262 12.97 21.28 7.56
C LEU A 262 12.50 22.28 8.63
N ALA A 263 11.23 22.69 8.60
CA ALA A 263 10.66 23.60 9.59
C ALA A 263 10.66 22.98 11.00
N ILE A 264 10.29 21.70 11.13
CA ILE A 264 10.40 20.94 12.39
C ILE A 264 11.86 20.89 12.86
N ALA A 265 12.79 20.56 11.95
CA ALA A 265 14.21 20.48 12.28
C ALA A 265 14.83 21.83 12.68
N ALA A 266 14.29 22.94 12.15
CA ALA A 266 14.62 24.32 12.50
C ALA A 266 13.85 24.85 13.73
N GLN A 267 12.92 24.05 14.27
CA GLN A 267 12.04 24.38 15.39
C GLN A 267 11.10 25.57 15.13
N GLU A 268 10.74 25.80 13.87
CA GLU A 268 9.77 26.81 13.45
C GLU A 268 8.36 26.21 13.41
N LYS A 269 7.66 26.26 14.55
CA LYS A 269 6.33 25.64 14.69
C LYS A 269 5.28 26.25 13.75
N GLU A 270 5.33 27.56 13.54
CA GLU A 270 4.40 28.26 12.64
C GLU A 270 4.61 27.81 11.19
N LEU A 271 5.85 27.85 10.69
CA LEU A 271 6.19 27.37 9.34
C LEU A 271 5.83 25.88 9.15
N ALA A 272 6.06 25.04 10.16
CA ALA A 272 5.68 23.63 10.12
C ALA A 272 4.16 23.47 10.00
N SER A 273 3.39 24.24 10.77
CA SER A 273 1.91 24.22 10.73
C SER A 273 1.38 24.72 9.38
N GLU A 274 1.91 25.82 8.87
CA GLU A 274 1.53 26.36 7.55
C GLU A 274 1.83 25.36 6.43
N THR A 275 3.00 24.72 6.45
CA THR A 275 3.38 23.71 5.46
C THR A 275 2.46 22.49 5.53
N LYS A 276 2.06 22.08 6.73
CA LYS A 276 1.12 20.98 6.94
C LYS A 276 -0.27 21.28 6.40
N GLU A 277 -0.77 22.49 6.58
CA GLU A 277 -2.03 22.92 5.97
C GLU A 277 -1.96 22.91 4.43
N LYS A 278 -0.82 23.32 3.86
CA LYS A 278 -0.58 23.23 2.41
C LYS A 278 -0.56 21.78 1.92
N LEU A 279 0.04 20.86 2.66
CA LEU A 279 -0.01 19.42 2.35
C LEU A 279 -1.44 18.90 2.30
N ILE A 280 -2.28 19.28 3.27
CA ILE A 280 -3.70 18.87 3.29
C ILE A 280 -4.44 19.42 2.06
N GLN A 281 -4.23 20.69 1.71
CA GLN A 281 -4.84 21.32 0.54
C GLN A 281 -4.44 20.63 -0.77
N VAL A 282 -3.13 20.36 -0.95
CA VAL A 282 -2.61 19.70 -2.15
C VAL A 282 -3.12 18.26 -2.26
N ASN A 283 -3.14 17.49 -1.17
CA ASN A 283 -3.70 16.14 -1.17
C ASN A 283 -5.19 16.13 -1.55
N ALA A 284 -5.98 17.06 -1.01
CA ALA A 284 -7.40 17.16 -1.35
C ALA A 284 -7.62 17.52 -2.84
N GLU A 285 -6.77 18.37 -3.42
CA GLU A 285 -6.82 18.67 -4.86
C GLU A 285 -6.44 17.43 -5.69
N ILE A 286 -5.39 16.70 -5.32
CA ILE A 286 -4.98 15.45 -5.99
C ILE A 286 -6.12 14.44 -5.96
N GLU A 287 -6.78 14.25 -4.83
CA GLU A 287 -7.92 13.33 -4.69
C GLU A 287 -9.07 13.73 -5.61
N LYS A 288 -9.44 15.01 -5.64
CA LYS A 288 -10.48 15.53 -6.51
C LYS A 288 -10.15 15.31 -8.00
N LEU A 289 -8.93 15.64 -8.41
CA LEU A 289 -8.47 15.45 -9.79
C LEU A 289 -8.34 13.97 -10.18
N SER A 290 -8.03 13.10 -9.21
CA SER A 290 -7.96 11.65 -9.42
C SER A 290 -9.32 11.08 -9.83
N GLN A 291 -10.41 11.56 -9.23
CA GLN A 291 -11.76 11.17 -9.64
C GLN A 291 -12.09 11.62 -11.07
N VAL A 292 -11.64 12.81 -11.46
CA VAL A 292 -11.80 13.34 -12.82
C VAL A 292 -11.05 12.48 -13.83
N ILE A 293 -9.82 12.07 -13.51
CA ILE A 293 -8.98 11.21 -14.37
C ILE A 293 -9.60 9.81 -14.50
N LEU A 294 -10.06 9.23 -13.39
CA LEU A 294 -10.64 7.88 -13.36
C LEU A 294 -11.94 7.79 -14.17
N ASN A 295 -12.76 8.84 -14.16
CA ASN A 295 -14.09 8.82 -14.75
C ASN A 295 -14.09 8.36 -16.22
N PRO A 296 -13.34 8.96 -17.16
CA PRO A 296 -13.39 8.53 -18.56
C PRO A 296 -12.56 7.27 -18.89
N ILE A 297 -11.71 6.77 -17.98
CA ILE A 297 -10.77 5.67 -18.28
C ILE A 297 -11.07 4.34 -17.59
N ARG A 298 -11.82 4.34 -16.48
CA ARG A 298 -12.05 3.11 -15.71
C ARG A 298 -12.85 2.09 -16.52
N GLY A 299 -12.39 0.84 -16.56
CA GLY A 299 -13.05 -0.25 -17.29
C GLY A 299 -13.03 -0.07 -18.81
N ARG A 300 -12.19 0.83 -19.33
CA ARG A 300 -12.07 1.12 -20.76
C ARG A 300 -10.80 0.51 -21.34
N TYR A 301 -10.75 0.51 -22.66
CA TYR A 301 -9.61 0.06 -23.43
C TYR A 301 -8.95 1.27 -24.10
N ALA A 302 -7.67 1.14 -24.41
CA ALA A 302 -6.92 2.14 -25.15
C ALA A 302 -6.18 1.50 -26.32
N LYS A 303 -5.93 2.28 -27.38
CA LYS A 303 -5.02 1.93 -28.47
C LYS A 303 -3.84 2.89 -28.53
N SER A 304 -2.65 2.37 -28.82
CA SER A 304 -1.46 3.22 -29.05
C SER A 304 -1.63 4.05 -30.33
N ARG A 305 -1.17 5.30 -30.29
CA ARG A 305 -1.09 6.23 -31.43
C ARG A 305 0.30 6.21 -32.11
N VAL A 306 1.30 5.62 -31.47
CA VAL A 306 2.73 5.77 -31.84
C VAL A 306 3.30 4.52 -32.51
N GLU A 307 2.69 3.35 -32.29
CA GLU A 307 3.17 2.08 -32.85
C GLU A 307 2.59 1.82 -34.25
N ASN A 308 3.42 1.24 -35.15
CA ASN A 308 3.04 0.94 -36.53
C ASN A 308 2.04 -0.24 -36.67
N SER A 309 1.74 -0.93 -35.56
CA SER A 309 0.68 -1.93 -35.44
C SER A 309 -0.22 -1.54 -34.27
N PRO A 310 -1.55 -1.69 -34.36
CA PRO A 310 -2.44 -1.28 -33.28
C PRO A 310 -2.23 -2.17 -32.06
N SER A 311 -1.43 -1.69 -31.10
CA SER A 311 -1.33 -2.28 -29.78
C SER A 311 -2.50 -1.79 -28.94
N TYR A 312 -3.36 -2.74 -28.58
CA TYR A 312 -4.50 -2.49 -27.70
C TYR A 312 -4.16 -2.86 -26.26
N PHE A 313 -4.71 -2.06 -25.35
CA PHE A 313 -4.48 -2.16 -23.94
C PHE A 313 -5.82 -2.12 -23.19
N MET A 314 -5.94 -2.92 -22.15
CA MET A 314 -6.99 -2.77 -21.13
C MET A 314 -6.49 -1.82 -20.04
N ILE A 315 -7.29 -0.83 -19.66
CA ILE A 315 -6.94 0.11 -18.58
C ILE A 315 -7.31 -0.53 -17.25
N ASN A 316 -6.32 -0.88 -16.45
CA ASN A 316 -6.50 -1.59 -15.19
C ASN A 316 -6.91 -0.65 -14.07
N SER A 317 -6.17 0.44 -13.89
CA SER A 317 -6.36 1.41 -12.81
C SER A 317 -5.52 2.68 -13.02
N TYR A 318 -5.75 3.67 -12.17
CA TYR A 318 -4.91 4.85 -12.04
C TYR A 318 -4.39 4.94 -10.60
N ASN A 319 -3.10 5.22 -10.42
CA ASN A 319 -2.47 5.40 -9.13
C ASN A 319 -2.20 6.89 -8.87
N PRO A 320 -2.99 7.55 -7.98
CA PRO A 320 -2.82 8.96 -7.66
C PRO A 320 -1.46 9.33 -7.09
N ALA A 321 -0.85 8.42 -6.32
CA ALA A 321 0.38 8.71 -5.57
C ALA A 321 1.59 8.90 -6.49
N TYR A 322 1.60 8.22 -7.63
CA TYR A 322 2.66 8.32 -8.64
C TYR A 322 2.18 8.98 -9.93
N ASN A 323 0.88 9.30 -10.04
CA ASN A 323 0.24 9.83 -11.24
C ASN A 323 0.41 8.91 -12.46
N GLU A 324 0.18 7.61 -12.26
CA GLU A 324 0.40 6.56 -13.26
C GLU A 324 -0.90 5.93 -13.71
N ILE A 325 -1.08 5.74 -15.02
CA ILE A 325 -2.15 4.90 -15.56
C ILE A 325 -1.57 3.51 -15.83
N ARG A 326 -2.17 2.49 -15.20
CA ARG A 326 -1.75 1.11 -15.33
C ARG A 326 -2.58 0.44 -16.39
N VAL A 327 -1.93 -0.12 -17.39
CA VAL A 327 -2.58 -0.82 -18.50
C VAL A 327 -2.00 -2.22 -18.69
N SER A 328 -2.77 -3.13 -19.29
CA SER A 328 -2.31 -4.46 -19.69
C SER A 328 -2.45 -4.63 -21.19
N LYS A 329 -1.44 -5.20 -21.84
CA LYS A 329 -1.53 -5.56 -23.26
C LYS A 329 -2.59 -6.63 -23.50
N ILE A 330 -3.35 -6.49 -24.57
CA ILE A 330 -4.35 -7.48 -25.00
C ILE A 330 -3.72 -8.55 -25.90
N TYR A 331 -2.78 -8.15 -26.75
CA TYR A 331 -2.10 -9.04 -27.70
C TYR A 331 -0.60 -9.10 -27.40
N ASP A 332 0.00 -10.25 -27.68
CA ASP A 332 1.45 -10.40 -27.73
C ASP A 332 2.04 -9.70 -28.97
N PRO A 333 3.38 -9.61 -29.10
CA PRO A 333 4.01 -8.98 -30.27
C PRO A 333 3.65 -9.61 -31.63
N ASN A 334 3.11 -10.82 -31.65
CA ASN A 334 2.69 -11.55 -32.85
C ASN A 334 1.18 -11.45 -33.12
N GLY A 335 0.44 -10.65 -32.33
CA GLY A 335 -0.99 -10.44 -32.49
C GLY A 335 -1.88 -11.54 -31.91
N ILE A 336 -1.32 -12.43 -31.08
CA ILE A 336 -2.05 -13.50 -30.41
C ILE A 336 -2.62 -12.96 -29.09
N LEU A 337 -3.88 -13.30 -28.79
CA LEU A 337 -4.57 -12.84 -27.59
C LEU A 337 -3.90 -13.36 -26.33
N ILE A 338 -3.68 -12.49 -25.34
CA ILE A 338 -3.15 -12.85 -24.02
C ILE A 338 -4.34 -13.26 -23.13
N LEU A 339 -4.27 -14.45 -22.54
CA LEU A 339 -5.29 -15.00 -21.65
C LEU A 339 -4.95 -14.88 -20.16
N ASP A 340 -3.74 -14.42 -19.81
CA ASP A 340 -3.20 -14.43 -18.45
C ASP A 340 -4.23 -14.09 -17.35
N THR A 341 -4.65 -15.14 -16.64
CA THR A 341 -5.62 -15.11 -15.53
C THR A 341 -4.96 -14.79 -14.19
N SER A 342 -3.62 -14.80 -14.13
CA SER A 342 -2.84 -14.79 -12.89
C SER A 342 -2.34 -13.41 -12.47
N HIS A 343 -2.77 -12.35 -13.16
CA HIS A 343 -2.27 -10.97 -12.97
C HIS A 343 -0.75 -10.90 -13.01
N SER A 344 -0.11 -11.74 -13.82
CA SER A 344 1.35 -11.71 -13.87
C SER A 344 1.77 -10.31 -14.28
N TYR A 345 2.76 -9.75 -13.58
CA TYR A 345 3.26 -8.40 -13.87
C TYR A 345 3.84 -8.28 -15.29
N SER A 346 3.94 -9.37 -16.05
CA SER A 346 4.62 -9.47 -17.34
C SER A 346 3.93 -8.66 -18.45
N ASN A 347 2.60 -8.61 -18.49
CA ASN A 347 1.85 -7.86 -19.50
C ASN A 347 1.43 -6.45 -19.06
N ARG A 348 1.77 -6.05 -17.83
CA ARG A 348 1.45 -4.74 -17.26
C ARG A 348 2.45 -3.70 -17.71
N VAL A 349 1.95 -2.58 -18.18
CA VAL A 349 2.73 -1.38 -18.48
C VAL A 349 2.23 -0.28 -17.55
N CYS A 350 3.14 0.26 -16.74
CA CYS A 350 2.90 1.53 -16.07
C CYS A 350 3.25 2.63 -17.06
N ILE A 351 2.25 3.44 -17.42
CA ILE A 351 2.45 4.65 -18.20
C ILE A 351 2.48 5.77 -17.18
N ASP A 352 3.69 6.13 -16.78
CA ASP A 352 3.96 7.36 -16.05
C ASP A 352 3.56 8.53 -16.97
N ASP A 353 3.56 9.74 -16.43
CA ASP A 353 3.43 10.98 -17.20
C ASP A 353 2.04 11.38 -17.72
N GLY A 354 1.86 12.70 -17.82
CA GLY A 354 0.76 13.34 -18.55
C GLY A 354 0.79 13.12 -20.07
N THR A 355 1.56 12.14 -20.56
CA THR A 355 1.67 11.77 -21.99
C THR A 355 0.70 10.67 -22.38
N PHE A 356 0.00 10.02 -21.43
CA PHE A 356 -0.96 8.95 -21.73
C PHE A 356 -1.95 9.38 -22.83
N PHE A 357 -2.62 10.52 -22.68
CA PHE A 357 -3.60 10.98 -23.68
C PHE A 357 -2.96 11.48 -24.98
N GLN A 358 -1.65 11.73 -24.99
CA GLN A 358 -0.88 12.10 -26.19
C GLN A 358 -0.51 10.85 -27.02
N ASN A 359 -0.16 9.76 -26.33
CA ASN A 359 0.35 8.54 -26.92
C ASN A 359 -0.72 7.46 -27.10
N TYR A 360 -1.83 7.56 -26.39
CA TYR A 360 -2.91 6.58 -26.40
C TYR A 360 -4.25 7.27 -26.67
N GLN A 361 -5.16 6.52 -27.28
CA GLN A 361 -6.55 6.91 -27.43
C GLN A 361 -7.41 5.95 -26.61
N VAL A 362 -8.16 6.47 -25.65
CA VAL A 362 -9.23 5.72 -24.98
C VAL A 362 -10.31 5.42 -26.01
N LEU A 363 -10.71 4.16 -26.13
CA LEU A 363 -11.68 3.71 -27.11
C LEU A 363 -13.09 4.17 -26.74
N THR A 364 -13.89 4.52 -27.75
CA THR A 364 -15.33 4.70 -27.56
C THR A 364 -16.01 3.36 -27.26
N THR A 365 -17.26 3.40 -26.78
CA THR A 365 -18.04 2.18 -26.54
C THR A 365 -18.20 1.33 -27.80
N GLU A 366 -18.34 1.96 -28.97
CA GLU A 366 -18.45 1.26 -30.26
C GLU A 366 -17.11 0.64 -30.67
N GLU A 367 -16.01 1.36 -30.55
CA GLU A 367 -14.66 0.83 -30.83
C GLU A 367 -14.33 -0.35 -29.90
N GLN A 368 -14.66 -0.24 -28.61
CA GLN A 368 -14.51 -1.30 -27.63
C GLN A 368 -15.36 -2.52 -28.00
N ALA A 369 -16.61 -2.33 -28.41
CA ALA A 369 -17.48 -3.44 -28.82
C ALA A 369 -16.92 -4.19 -30.05
N VAL A 370 -16.29 -3.47 -31.00
CA VAL A 370 -15.60 -4.08 -32.15
C VAL A 370 -14.39 -4.89 -31.69
N LEU A 371 -13.54 -4.31 -30.84
CA LEU A 371 -12.35 -4.97 -30.29
C LEU A 371 -12.72 -6.24 -29.53
N VAL A 372 -13.70 -6.17 -28.62
CA VAL A 372 -14.15 -7.32 -27.83
C VAL A 372 -14.67 -8.42 -28.76
N LYS A 373 -15.46 -8.06 -29.79
CA LYS A 373 -15.92 -9.04 -30.79
C LYS A 373 -14.77 -9.71 -31.55
N ASP A 374 -13.72 -8.96 -31.85
CA ASP A 374 -12.54 -9.46 -32.56
C ASP A 374 -11.76 -10.50 -31.74
N THR A 375 -11.75 -10.40 -30.41
CA THR A 375 -11.08 -11.38 -29.53
C THR A 375 -11.67 -12.80 -29.61
N PHE A 376 -12.92 -12.96 -30.07
CA PHE A 376 -13.52 -14.28 -30.30
C PHE A 376 -13.04 -14.94 -31.60
N SER A 377 -12.41 -14.19 -32.49
CA SER A 377 -11.86 -14.74 -33.72
C SER A 377 -10.71 -15.71 -33.45
N ASP A 378 -10.59 -16.72 -34.30
CA ASP A 378 -9.43 -17.63 -34.34
C ASP A 378 -8.19 -16.97 -34.97
N SER A 379 -8.33 -15.77 -35.56
CA SER A 379 -7.19 -14.99 -36.06
C SER A 379 -6.20 -14.55 -34.98
N HIS A 380 -6.65 -14.51 -33.72
CA HIS A 380 -5.85 -14.14 -32.55
C HIS A 380 -5.51 -15.34 -31.66
N ALA A 381 -5.51 -16.55 -32.23
CA ALA A 381 -5.12 -17.77 -31.55
C ALA A 381 -3.89 -18.39 -32.24
N LEU A 382 -2.98 -18.93 -31.44
CA LEU A 382 -1.91 -19.80 -31.94
C LEU A 382 -2.46 -21.21 -32.10
N ILE A 383 -2.58 -21.68 -33.34
CA ILE A 383 -2.95 -23.08 -33.62
C ILE A 383 -1.67 -23.90 -33.76
N MET A 384 -1.44 -24.87 -32.87
CA MET A 384 -0.30 -25.77 -32.92
C MET A 384 -0.77 -27.18 -33.30
N LYS A 385 -0.36 -27.64 -34.48
CA LYS A 385 -0.49 -29.04 -34.87
C LYS A 385 0.74 -29.81 -34.42
N TYR A 386 0.53 -30.92 -33.73
CA TYR A 386 1.62 -31.69 -33.13
C TYR A 386 1.37 -33.19 -33.24
N GLN A 387 2.39 -34.00 -32.96
CA GLN A 387 2.30 -35.45 -32.80
C GLN A 387 2.90 -35.85 -31.45
N VAL A 388 2.37 -36.87 -30.80
CA VAL A 388 2.99 -37.45 -29.61
C VAL A 388 4.10 -38.42 -30.04
N VAL A 389 5.28 -38.26 -29.47
CA VAL A 389 6.45 -39.12 -29.71
C VAL A 389 6.97 -39.67 -28.39
N ASP A 390 7.50 -40.89 -28.43
CA ASP A 390 8.18 -41.52 -27.30
C ASP A 390 9.69 -41.31 -27.47
N VAL A 391 10.30 -40.62 -26.51
CA VAL A 391 11.74 -40.36 -26.46
C VAL A 391 12.27 -40.93 -25.15
N ASP A 392 13.07 -41.98 -25.24
CA ASP A 392 13.68 -42.65 -24.08
C ASP A 392 12.69 -43.16 -23.02
N GLY A 393 11.46 -43.53 -23.43
CA GLY A 393 10.41 -44.00 -22.54
C GLY A 393 9.55 -42.88 -21.93
N GLU A 394 9.83 -41.63 -22.28
CA GLU A 394 9.02 -40.47 -21.91
C GLU A 394 8.21 -39.98 -23.11
N LYS A 395 6.90 -39.82 -22.91
CA LYS A 395 6.03 -39.21 -23.91
C LYS A 395 6.31 -37.71 -23.98
N SER A 396 6.53 -37.21 -25.18
CA SER A 396 6.67 -35.78 -25.47
C SER A 396 5.90 -35.42 -26.74
N TYR A 397 5.89 -34.15 -27.09
CA TYR A 397 5.27 -33.65 -28.30
C TYR A 397 6.32 -33.26 -29.34
N LEU A 398 5.97 -33.47 -30.61
CA LEU A 398 6.67 -32.96 -31.76
C LEU A 398 5.76 -31.96 -32.46
N CYS A 399 6.10 -30.68 -32.41
CA CYS A 399 5.39 -29.65 -33.17
C CYS A 399 5.63 -29.84 -34.67
N ILE A 400 4.55 -29.92 -35.44
CA ILE A 400 4.57 -30.12 -36.90
C ILE A 400 4.35 -28.80 -37.63
N GLU A 401 3.34 -28.03 -37.20
CA GLU A 401 2.94 -26.78 -37.85
C GLU A 401 2.36 -25.81 -36.82
N THR A 402 2.59 -24.52 -37.01
CA THR A 402 1.91 -23.45 -36.28
C THR A 402 1.17 -22.53 -37.23
N ASN A 403 0.06 -21.98 -36.77
CA ASN A 403 -0.61 -20.82 -37.37
C ASN A 403 -0.76 -19.72 -36.30
N PRO A 404 -0.21 -18.51 -36.50
CA PRO A 404 0.55 -18.07 -37.67
C PRO A 404 1.86 -18.85 -37.89
N ALA A 405 2.25 -18.98 -39.15
CA ALA A 405 3.50 -19.64 -39.53
C ALA A 405 4.69 -18.70 -39.29
N GLY A 406 5.87 -19.28 -39.01
CA GLY A 406 7.11 -18.52 -38.82
C GLY A 406 7.36 -18.00 -37.41
N LEU A 407 6.54 -18.39 -36.43
CA LEU A 407 6.78 -18.11 -35.01
C LEU A 407 8.02 -18.85 -34.51
N ASN A 408 8.85 -18.17 -33.73
CA ASN A 408 9.99 -18.80 -33.06
C ASN A 408 9.55 -19.38 -31.71
N LEU A 409 8.89 -20.55 -31.74
CA LEU A 409 8.39 -21.23 -30.54
C LEU A 409 9.47 -21.54 -29.49
N LYS A 410 10.76 -21.60 -29.87
CA LYS A 410 11.84 -21.95 -28.94
C LYS A 410 12.37 -20.74 -28.17
N ASP A 411 12.47 -19.60 -28.85
CA ASP A 411 13.10 -18.40 -28.27
C ASP A 411 12.07 -17.39 -27.74
N ASP A 412 10.83 -17.41 -28.24
CA ASP A 412 9.80 -16.43 -27.84
C ASP A 412 8.74 -17.04 -26.91
N TYR A 413 8.63 -18.37 -26.86
CA TYR A 413 7.55 -19.07 -26.16
C TYR A 413 8.05 -20.22 -25.27
N ILE A 414 7.23 -20.58 -24.28
CA ILE A 414 7.38 -21.74 -23.41
C ILE A 414 6.13 -22.59 -23.55
N VAL A 415 6.29 -23.81 -24.05
CA VAL A 415 5.20 -24.79 -24.17
C VAL A 415 5.26 -25.74 -22.98
N TYR A 416 4.19 -25.78 -22.20
CA TYR A 416 4.03 -26.74 -21.11
C TYR A 416 3.29 -27.97 -21.62
N GLN A 417 3.69 -29.13 -21.13
CA GLN A 417 3.08 -30.42 -21.45
C GLN A 417 2.54 -31.09 -20.19
N ASP A 418 1.47 -31.85 -20.32
CA ASP A 418 0.93 -32.70 -19.27
C ASP A 418 1.81 -33.94 -19.03
N ARG A 419 1.42 -34.77 -18.07
CA ARG A 419 2.15 -36.02 -17.73
C ARG A 419 2.13 -37.06 -18.85
N ASN A 420 1.26 -36.92 -19.83
CA ASN A 420 1.13 -37.82 -20.98
C ASN A 420 1.84 -37.28 -22.23
N GLY A 421 2.55 -36.15 -22.12
CA GLY A 421 3.28 -35.52 -23.22
C GLY A 421 2.40 -34.69 -24.14
N PHE A 422 1.15 -34.38 -23.76
CA PHE A 422 0.28 -33.49 -24.53
C PHE A 422 0.58 -32.04 -24.19
N PRO A 423 0.75 -31.15 -25.19
CA PRO A 423 0.82 -29.71 -24.96
C PRO A 423 -0.46 -29.21 -24.27
N ASP A 424 -0.32 -28.43 -23.21
CA ASP A 424 -1.45 -27.93 -22.40
C ASP A 424 -1.50 -26.38 -22.35
N GLN A 425 -0.35 -25.74 -22.42
CA GLN A 425 -0.22 -24.29 -22.29
C GLN A 425 0.91 -23.79 -23.19
N ILE A 426 0.73 -22.60 -23.77
CA ILE A 426 1.85 -21.82 -24.30
C ILE A 426 1.86 -20.45 -23.64
N ASN A 427 3.03 -20.08 -23.09
CA ASN A 427 3.29 -18.74 -22.60
C ASN A 427 4.26 -18.04 -23.54
N HIS A 428 3.98 -16.79 -23.90
CA HIS A 428 5.01 -15.90 -24.43
C HIS A 428 5.96 -15.52 -23.30
N MET A 429 7.27 -15.54 -23.54
CA MET A 429 8.30 -15.33 -22.51
C MET A 429 8.14 -14.01 -21.74
N TYR A 430 7.56 -12.99 -22.39
CA TYR A 430 7.41 -11.65 -21.82
C TYR A 430 5.96 -11.21 -21.60
N SER A 431 4.97 -11.96 -22.07
CA SER A 431 3.56 -11.52 -22.05
C SER A 431 2.64 -12.46 -21.30
N GLY A 432 3.13 -13.62 -20.88
CA GLY A 432 2.35 -14.61 -20.17
C GLY A 432 1.58 -15.52 -21.12
N GLU A 433 0.50 -16.09 -20.60
CA GLU A 433 -0.30 -17.09 -21.30
C GLU A 433 -1.04 -16.51 -22.51
N ILE A 434 -1.01 -17.23 -23.63
CA ILE A 434 -1.66 -16.84 -24.88
C ILE A 434 -2.79 -17.80 -25.27
N LYS A 435 -3.74 -17.32 -26.08
CA LYS A 435 -4.83 -18.11 -26.65
C LYS A 435 -4.27 -19.13 -27.62
N THR A 436 -4.42 -20.41 -27.28
CA THR A 436 -3.88 -21.51 -28.08
C THR A 436 -4.93 -22.56 -28.43
N LYS A 437 -4.80 -23.14 -29.61
CA LYS A 437 -5.56 -24.33 -30.04
C LYS A 437 -4.59 -25.43 -30.41
N PHE A 438 -4.66 -26.56 -29.73
CA PHE A 438 -3.83 -27.72 -29.99
C PHE A 438 -4.56 -28.70 -30.90
N ILE A 439 -3.86 -29.29 -31.87
CA ILE A 439 -4.41 -30.30 -32.77
C ILE A 439 -3.42 -31.47 -32.83
N ASN A 440 -3.83 -32.64 -32.36
CA ASN A 440 -3.04 -33.85 -32.44
C ASN A 440 -3.22 -34.52 -33.79
N LEU A 441 -2.13 -34.73 -34.53
CA LEU A 441 -2.15 -35.40 -35.82
C LEU A 441 -1.95 -36.91 -35.65
N GLY A 442 -2.87 -37.69 -36.22
CA GLY A 442 -2.72 -39.15 -36.31
C GLY A 442 -3.57 -39.96 -35.34
N THR A 443 -4.40 -39.32 -34.53
CA THR A 443 -5.43 -39.98 -33.70
C THR A 443 -6.78 -39.30 -33.93
N GLU A 444 -7.83 -40.08 -34.23
CA GLU A 444 -9.14 -39.53 -34.58
C GLU A 444 -9.90 -38.96 -33.37
N ASN A 445 -9.60 -39.49 -32.17
CA ASN A 445 -10.22 -39.13 -30.91
C ASN A 445 -9.14 -39.01 -29.83
N THR A 446 -8.69 -37.80 -29.51
CA THR A 446 -7.74 -37.56 -28.43
C THR A 446 -8.08 -36.34 -27.60
N HIS A 447 -8.19 -36.57 -26.30
CA HIS A 447 -8.35 -35.53 -25.30
C HIS A 447 -7.27 -35.71 -24.22
N PRO A 448 -6.64 -34.62 -23.71
CA PRO A 448 -5.63 -34.73 -22.65
C PRO A 448 -6.26 -35.22 -21.34
N LYS A 449 -5.49 -35.90 -20.47
CA LYS A 449 -5.95 -36.38 -19.16
C LYS A 449 -4.94 -35.99 -18.07
N PRO A 450 -5.36 -35.48 -16.90
CA PRO A 450 -6.75 -35.21 -16.47
C PRO A 450 -7.33 -33.95 -17.13
N GLN A 451 -8.66 -33.92 -17.30
CA GLN A 451 -9.37 -32.71 -17.74
C GLN A 451 -10.07 -32.04 -16.57
N THR A 452 -10.11 -30.72 -16.56
CA THR A 452 -11.06 -29.95 -15.76
C THR A 452 -12.13 -29.41 -16.70
N ILE A 453 -13.30 -30.05 -16.70
CA ILE A 453 -14.45 -29.64 -17.51
C ILE A 453 -15.41 -28.87 -16.61
N GLN A 454 -15.86 -27.71 -17.07
CA GLN A 454 -16.88 -26.92 -16.40
C GLN A 454 -18.08 -26.73 -17.32
N ILE A 455 -19.27 -27.04 -16.83
CA ILE A 455 -20.52 -26.94 -17.59
C ILE A 455 -21.41 -25.92 -16.88
N TYR A 456 -21.71 -24.82 -17.56
CA TYR A 456 -22.58 -23.77 -17.04
C TYR A 456 -24.00 -24.00 -17.53
N THR A 457 -24.92 -24.00 -16.57
CA THR A 457 -26.32 -24.37 -16.81
C THR A 457 -27.27 -23.43 -16.11
N SER A 458 -28.47 -23.28 -16.66
CA SER A 458 -29.59 -22.60 -16.00
C SER A 458 -30.86 -23.42 -16.19
N GLU A 459 -31.81 -23.28 -15.27
CA GLU A 459 -33.14 -23.85 -15.45
C GLU A 459 -33.85 -23.12 -16.61
N HIS A 460 -34.36 -23.86 -17.60
CA HIS A 460 -35.21 -23.29 -18.66
C HIS A 460 -36.69 -23.46 -18.32
N SER A 461 -37.04 -24.64 -17.81
CA SER A 461 -38.34 -24.97 -17.25
C SER A 461 -38.18 -26.15 -16.28
N PRO A 462 -39.21 -26.54 -15.50
CA PRO A 462 -39.10 -27.66 -14.57
C PRO A 462 -38.62 -28.99 -15.19
N HIS A 463 -38.80 -29.18 -16.50
CA HIS A 463 -38.39 -30.38 -17.24
C HIS A 463 -37.40 -30.10 -18.38
N ALA A 464 -36.82 -28.89 -18.42
CA ALA A 464 -35.80 -28.54 -19.39
C ALA A 464 -34.62 -27.78 -18.76
N LEU A 465 -33.40 -28.18 -19.12
CA LEU A 465 -32.16 -27.53 -18.70
C LEU A 465 -31.56 -26.76 -19.88
N ASN A 466 -31.13 -25.52 -19.64
CA ASN A 466 -30.33 -24.74 -20.59
C ASN A 466 -28.84 -24.95 -20.30
N ILE A 467 -28.09 -25.46 -21.26
CA ILE A 467 -26.63 -25.54 -21.22
C ILE A 467 -26.09 -24.45 -22.13
N PHE A 468 -25.56 -23.38 -21.54
CA PHE A 468 -25.21 -22.16 -22.29
C PHE A 468 -23.70 -21.87 -22.34
N HIS A 469 -22.87 -22.65 -21.66
CA HIS A 469 -21.42 -22.58 -21.80
C HIS A 469 -20.74 -23.87 -21.33
N ILE A 470 -19.64 -24.24 -21.98
CA ILE A 470 -18.80 -25.38 -21.60
C ILE A 470 -17.33 -25.00 -21.77
N HIS A 471 -16.55 -25.20 -20.72
CA HIS A 471 -15.10 -25.27 -20.82
C HIS A 471 -14.66 -26.70 -21.06
N LEU A 472 -14.05 -26.96 -22.23
CA LEU A 472 -13.64 -28.29 -22.67
C LEU A 472 -12.35 -28.24 -23.49
N ILE A 473 -11.38 -29.10 -23.15
CA ILE A 473 -10.16 -29.32 -23.94
C ILE A 473 -10.39 -30.44 -24.91
N ASP A 474 -10.10 -30.17 -26.18
CA ASP A 474 -10.05 -31.20 -27.20
C ASP A 474 -8.92 -30.89 -28.17
N HIS A 475 -8.14 -31.92 -28.51
CA HIS A 475 -7.06 -31.82 -29.49
C HIS A 475 -7.44 -32.47 -30.83
N ASN A 476 -8.72 -32.81 -31.04
CA ASN A 476 -9.20 -33.33 -32.31
C ASN A 476 -9.12 -32.29 -33.44
N GLU A 477 -8.80 -32.76 -34.64
CA GLU A 477 -8.79 -31.95 -35.85
C GLU A 477 -10.22 -31.64 -36.35
N LYS A 478 -11.16 -32.57 -36.15
CA LYS A 478 -12.55 -32.45 -36.60
C LYS A 478 -13.35 -31.53 -35.69
N GLN A 479 -14.36 -30.87 -36.26
CA GLN A 479 -15.29 -30.06 -35.50
C GLN A 479 -16.00 -30.92 -34.44
N GLN A 480 -15.99 -30.43 -33.21
CA GLN A 480 -16.67 -31.07 -32.09
C GLN A 480 -18.18 -31.06 -32.31
N HIS A 481 -18.79 -32.25 -32.28
CA HIS A 481 -20.23 -32.40 -32.28
C HIS A 481 -20.66 -32.96 -30.91
N LEU A 482 -21.54 -32.22 -30.24
CA LEU A 482 -22.04 -32.51 -28.90
C LEU A 482 -23.54 -32.80 -28.96
N GLU A 483 -23.93 -33.97 -28.48
CA GLU A 483 -25.34 -34.32 -28.26
C GLU A 483 -25.71 -34.17 -26.79
N ALA A 484 -27.00 -33.95 -26.51
CA ALA A 484 -27.53 -34.06 -25.16
C ALA A 484 -28.89 -34.73 -25.11
N TYR A 485 -29.10 -35.50 -24.03
CA TYR A 485 -30.31 -36.27 -23.77
C TYR A 485 -30.85 -35.97 -22.38
N TYR A 486 -32.17 -35.76 -22.28
CA TYR A 486 -32.86 -35.72 -21.00
C TYR A 486 -33.39 -37.12 -20.69
N LEU A 487 -32.94 -37.71 -19.57
CA LEU A 487 -33.34 -39.03 -19.13
C LEU A 487 -34.59 -38.95 -18.26
N ARG A 488 -35.49 -39.91 -18.46
CA ARG A 488 -36.57 -40.17 -17.50
C ARG A 488 -36.04 -40.78 -16.21
N ASP A 489 -36.83 -40.74 -15.16
CA ASP A 489 -36.49 -41.33 -13.86
C ASP A 489 -36.25 -42.84 -13.90
N ASP A 490 -36.82 -43.55 -14.90
CA ASP A 490 -36.65 -44.98 -15.11
C ASP A 490 -35.39 -45.35 -15.92
N GLN A 491 -34.67 -44.37 -16.46
CA GLN A 491 -33.54 -44.58 -17.34
C GLN A 491 -32.21 -44.32 -16.65
N THR A 492 -31.18 -45.05 -17.07
CA THR A 492 -29.81 -44.95 -16.54
C THR A 492 -28.83 -44.46 -17.60
N ALA A 493 -27.72 -43.87 -17.16
CA ALA A 493 -26.66 -43.39 -18.07
C ALA A 493 -26.10 -44.51 -18.98
N GLN A 494 -26.06 -45.75 -18.48
CA GLN A 494 -25.55 -46.93 -19.19
C GLN A 494 -26.32 -47.22 -20.48
N GLU A 495 -27.63 -46.93 -20.52
CA GLU A 495 -28.47 -47.13 -21.71
C GLU A 495 -28.08 -46.22 -22.88
N PHE A 496 -27.29 -45.16 -22.62
CA PHE A 496 -26.92 -44.14 -23.59
C PHE A 496 -25.43 -44.15 -23.97
N GLU A 497 -24.67 -45.17 -23.57
CA GLU A 497 -23.24 -45.33 -23.89
C GLU A 497 -22.99 -45.55 -25.39
N ALA A 498 -23.97 -46.04 -26.15
CA ALA A 498 -23.81 -46.22 -27.59
C ALA A 498 -23.85 -44.87 -28.34
N PHE A 499 -22.78 -44.55 -29.07
CA PHE A 499 -22.73 -43.44 -30.02
C PHE A 499 -23.27 -43.90 -31.37
N GLN A 500 -24.18 -43.13 -31.97
CA GLN A 500 -24.79 -43.43 -33.26
C GLN A 500 -24.65 -42.21 -34.17
N PRO A 501 -24.47 -42.39 -35.50
CA PRO A 501 -24.47 -41.28 -36.43
C PRO A 501 -25.81 -40.55 -36.39
N ASP A 502 -25.77 -39.23 -36.47
CA ASP A 502 -26.94 -38.38 -36.57
C ASP A 502 -27.63 -38.50 -37.96
N ALA A 503 -28.67 -37.69 -38.18
CA ALA A 503 -29.43 -37.68 -39.44
C ALA A 503 -28.61 -37.28 -40.68
N ILE A 504 -27.44 -36.65 -40.51
CA ILE A 504 -26.52 -36.28 -41.60
C ILE A 504 -25.31 -37.23 -41.68
N GLY A 505 -25.27 -38.28 -40.86
CA GLY A 505 -24.23 -39.30 -40.85
C GLY A 505 -22.98 -38.91 -40.06
N GLN A 506 -23.04 -37.83 -39.26
CA GLN A 506 -21.94 -37.41 -38.41
C GLN A 506 -22.03 -38.11 -37.05
N LEU A 507 -20.92 -38.71 -36.61
CA LEU A 507 -20.86 -39.35 -35.30
C LEU A 507 -20.51 -38.29 -34.23
N PRO A 508 -21.30 -38.15 -33.15
CA PRO A 508 -20.98 -37.27 -32.05
C PRO A 508 -19.69 -37.70 -31.35
N ILE A 509 -18.91 -36.71 -30.92
CA ILE A 509 -17.69 -36.91 -30.14
C ILE A 509 -18.04 -36.90 -28.64
N TYR A 510 -19.01 -36.07 -28.26
CA TYR A 510 -19.40 -35.85 -26.89
C TYR A 510 -20.91 -36.05 -26.71
N LYS A 511 -21.32 -36.57 -25.55
CA LYS A 511 -22.72 -36.73 -25.17
C LYS A 511 -22.97 -36.32 -23.72
N LEU A 512 -23.91 -35.41 -23.49
CA LEU A 512 -24.35 -34.98 -22.16
C LEU A 512 -25.66 -35.65 -21.77
N LEU A 513 -25.71 -36.22 -20.57
CA LEU A 513 -26.91 -36.83 -20.03
C LEU A 513 -27.43 -35.97 -18.89
N VAL A 514 -28.69 -35.56 -19.00
CA VAL A 514 -29.36 -34.67 -18.05
C VAL A 514 -30.49 -35.44 -17.38
N GLN A 515 -30.62 -35.31 -16.07
CA GLN A 515 -31.74 -35.87 -15.31
C GLN A 515 -32.04 -34.95 -14.13
N ASN A 516 -33.31 -34.75 -13.80
CA ASN A 516 -33.72 -33.93 -12.65
C ASN A 516 -33.04 -32.54 -12.58
N GLN A 517 -32.98 -31.80 -13.70
CA GLN A 517 -32.32 -30.48 -13.79
C GLN A 517 -30.81 -30.49 -13.46
N ASN A 518 -30.14 -31.64 -13.61
CA ASN A 518 -28.71 -31.81 -13.38
C ASN A 518 -28.06 -32.53 -14.55
N VAL A 519 -26.80 -32.19 -14.84
CA VAL A 519 -25.96 -33.02 -15.70
C VAL A 519 -25.48 -34.18 -14.85
N ILE A 520 -25.82 -35.41 -15.23
CA ILE A 520 -25.47 -36.62 -14.46
C ILE A 520 -24.27 -37.37 -15.05
N ALA A 521 -24.00 -37.19 -16.34
CA ALA A 521 -22.85 -37.79 -17.01
C ALA A 521 -22.44 -36.96 -18.22
N PHE A 522 -21.13 -36.93 -18.48
CA PHE A 522 -20.55 -36.42 -19.71
C PHE A 522 -19.71 -37.52 -20.34
N LEU A 523 -20.12 -37.97 -21.53
CA LEU A 523 -19.51 -39.11 -22.21
C LEU A 523 -18.67 -38.64 -23.40
N TYR A 524 -17.53 -39.27 -23.58
CA TYR A 524 -16.64 -39.12 -24.72
C TYR A 524 -16.63 -40.38 -25.57
N ASN A 525 -16.65 -40.21 -26.89
CA ASN A 525 -16.49 -41.29 -27.84
C ASN A 525 -15.01 -41.65 -28.01
N GLY A 526 -14.47 -42.38 -27.03
CA GLY A 526 -13.08 -42.82 -27.02
C GLY A 526 -12.81 -43.99 -27.97
N GLU A 527 -11.53 -44.31 -28.18
CA GLU A 527 -11.11 -45.42 -29.05
C GLU A 527 -11.63 -46.79 -28.59
N ASN A 528 -11.89 -46.94 -27.28
CA ASN A 528 -12.37 -48.18 -26.67
C ASN A 528 -13.87 -48.14 -26.32
N GLY A 529 -14.62 -47.17 -26.83
CA GLY A 529 -16.04 -46.96 -26.53
C GLY A 529 -16.30 -45.72 -25.66
N ALA A 530 -17.45 -45.69 -25.00
CA ALA A 530 -17.85 -44.55 -24.18
C ALA A 530 -16.97 -44.42 -22.93
N GLU A 531 -16.36 -43.24 -22.76
CA GLU A 531 -15.60 -42.88 -21.58
C GLU A 531 -16.35 -41.82 -20.77
N TYR A 532 -16.47 -42.01 -19.45
CA TYR A 532 -17.06 -41.02 -18.55
C TYR A 532 -16.01 -39.96 -18.21
N LEU A 533 -16.31 -38.70 -18.53
CA LEU A 533 -15.47 -37.56 -18.21
C LEU A 533 -15.87 -36.96 -16.85
N GLU A 534 -14.87 -36.59 -16.05
CA GLU A 534 -15.09 -35.81 -14.83
C GLU A 534 -15.41 -34.36 -15.18
N PHE A 535 -16.43 -33.79 -14.54
CA PHE A 535 -16.85 -32.41 -14.76
C PHE A 535 -17.38 -31.77 -13.49
N THR A 536 -17.40 -30.43 -13.48
CA THR A 536 -18.10 -29.62 -12.48
C THR A 536 -19.26 -28.89 -13.16
N GLN A 537 -20.47 -29.07 -12.64
CA GLN A 537 -21.63 -28.28 -13.07
C GLN A 537 -21.72 -27.00 -12.25
N VAL A 538 -21.80 -25.85 -12.91
CA VAL A 538 -22.07 -24.56 -12.30
C VAL A 538 -23.48 -24.12 -12.69
N LYS A 539 -24.36 -23.96 -11.70
CA LYS A 539 -25.75 -23.53 -11.92
C LYS A 539 -25.87 -22.03 -11.74
N ILE A 540 -26.30 -21.35 -12.79
CA ILE A 540 -26.57 -19.92 -12.78
C ILE A 540 -28.08 -19.69 -12.76
N ALA A 541 -28.53 -18.93 -11.77
CA ALA A 541 -29.93 -18.57 -11.61
C ALA A 541 -30.19 -17.18 -12.21
N GLN A 542 -31.27 -17.06 -12.99
CA GLN A 542 -31.74 -15.76 -13.40
C GLN A 542 -32.17 -14.95 -12.16
N ASN A 543 -31.86 -13.66 -12.15
CA ASN A 543 -31.97 -12.77 -10.97
C ASN A 543 -31.07 -13.14 -9.79
N GLY A 544 -30.20 -14.15 -9.91
CA GLY A 544 -29.19 -14.48 -8.92
C GLY A 544 -28.19 -13.34 -8.74
N ILE A 545 -27.64 -13.23 -7.53
CA ILE A 545 -26.65 -12.23 -7.15
C ILE A 545 -25.27 -12.91 -7.13
N TYR A 546 -24.31 -12.32 -7.84
CA TYR A 546 -22.95 -12.82 -7.98
C TYR A 546 -21.94 -11.70 -7.77
N GLU A 547 -20.71 -12.07 -7.46
CA GLU A 547 -19.58 -11.17 -7.31
C GLU A 547 -18.66 -11.23 -8.53
N ILE A 548 -18.18 -10.06 -8.94
CA ILE A 548 -17.07 -9.88 -9.87
C ILE A 548 -15.90 -9.34 -9.03
N SER A 549 -14.84 -10.15 -8.84
CA SER A 549 -13.71 -9.75 -8.00
C SER A 549 -12.95 -8.56 -8.58
N GLY A 550 -12.55 -7.61 -7.72
CA GLY A 550 -11.72 -6.44 -8.10
C GLY A 550 -10.29 -6.78 -8.52
N ASN A 551 -9.87 -8.03 -8.31
CA ASN A 551 -8.60 -8.56 -8.81
C ASN A 551 -8.85 -9.66 -9.85
N ASN A 552 -9.73 -9.43 -10.83
CA ASN A 552 -9.92 -10.36 -11.95
C ASN A 552 -9.22 -9.87 -13.22
N SER A 553 -9.10 -10.68 -14.26
CA SER A 553 -8.47 -10.29 -15.53
C SER A 553 -9.40 -9.46 -16.45
N HIS A 554 -10.62 -9.16 -16.00
CA HIS A 554 -11.68 -8.51 -16.77
C HIS A 554 -12.04 -7.11 -16.20
N LEU A 555 -11.05 -6.46 -15.57
CA LEU A 555 -11.23 -5.36 -14.62
C LEU A 555 -12.16 -4.25 -15.13
N LEU A 556 -13.35 -4.17 -14.54
CA LEU A 556 -14.21 -2.99 -14.61
C LEU A 556 -13.84 -1.96 -13.54
N SER A 557 -13.34 -2.45 -12.40
CA SER A 557 -12.96 -1.67 -11.22
C SER A 557 -11.83 -2.39 -10.46
N ASP A 558 -11.10 -1.63 -9.66
CA ASP A 558 -10.13 -2.11 -8.67
C ASP A 558 -10.78 -2.64 -7.38
N GLN A 559 -12.12 -2.52 -7.27
CA GLN A 559 -12.92 -3.07 -6.18
C GLN A 559 -13.82 -4.22 -6.66
N SER A 560 -14.12 -5.15 -5.75
CA SER A 560 -15.17 -6.14 -5.98
C SER A 560 -16.51 -5.47 -6.22
N MET A 561 -17.32 -6.06 -7.09
CA MET A 561 -18.64 -5.54 -7.44
C MET A 561 -19.68 -6.62 -7.30
N ILE A 562 -20.91 -6.21 -6.97
CA ILE A 562 -22.06 -7.09 -7.05
C ILE A 562 -22.75 -6.90 -8.39
N CYS A 563 -23.13 -8.02 -8.99
CA CYS A 563 -23.96 -8.05 -10.17
C CYS A 563 -25.18 -8.94 -9.96
N GLN A 564 -26.29 -8.55 -10.58
CA GLN A 564 -27.51 -9.33 -10.65
C GLN A 564 -27.70 -9.82 -12.09
N ILE A 565 -27.95 -11.12 -12.26
CA ILE A 565 -28.20 -11.69 -13.59
C ILE A 565 -29.54 -11.17 -14.13
N ALA A 566 -29.50 -10.36 -15.18
CA ALA A 566 -30.68 -9.85 -15.86
C ALA A 566 -31.26 -10.90 -16.81
N ASN A 567 -30.39 -11.52 -17.61
CA ASN A 567 -30.76 -12.49 -18.63
C ASN A 567 -29.65 -13.52 -18.86
N ILE A 568 -30.04 -14.77 -19.10
CA ILE A 568 -29.15 -15.88 -19.44
C ILE A 568 -29.50 -16.31 -20.86
N PRO A 569 -28.60 -16.12 -21.85
CA PRO A 569 -28.82 -16.58 -23.21
C PRO A 569 -29.10 -18.09 -23.29
N GLN A 570 -29.97 -18.47 -24.23
CA GLN A 570 -30.27 -19.87 -24.51
C GLN A 570 -29.19 -20.47 -25.42
N GLY A 571 -28.60 -21.57 -24.95
CA GLY A 571 -27.67 -22.42 -25.70
C GLY A 571 -28.35 -23.71 -26.11
N LEU A 572 -27.86 -24.84 -25.61
CA LEU A 572 -28.49 -26.14 -25.81
C LEU A 572 -29.61 -26.36 -24.79
N ILE A 573 -30.85 -26.36 -25.26
CA ILE A 573 -32.02 -26.72 -24.45
C ILE A 573 -32.20 -28.23 -24.49
N VAL A 574 -32.08 -28.86 -23.33
CA VAL A 574 -32.24 -30.31 -23.15
C VAL A 574 -33.54 -30.52 -22.39
N SER A 575 -34.53 -31.16 -23.01
CA SER A 575 -35.88 -31.32 -22.46
C SER A 575 -36.33 -32.77 -22.51
N LEU A 576 -37.18 -33.17 -21.56
CA LEU A 576 -37.82 -34.48 -21.57
C LEU A 576 -38.82 -34.65 -22.72
N ASP A 577 -39.53 -33.56 -23.06
CA ASP A 577 -40.69 -33.60 -23.95
C ASP A 577 -40.35 -33.34 -25.42
N GLN A 578 -39.11 -32.95 -25.71
CA GLN A 578 -38.67 -32.50 -27.03
C GLN A 578 -37.26 -32.99 -27.33
N GLN A 579 -36.94 -33.16 -28.61
CA GLN A 579 -35.55 -33.32 -29.03
C GLN A 579 -34.75 -32.09 -28.59
N SER A 580 -33.49 -32.31 -28.21
CA SER A 580 -32.61 -31.23 -27.79
C SER A 580 -32.49 -30.19 -28.90
N GLN A 581 -32.67 -28.92 -28.53
CA GLN A 581 -32.69 -27.81 -29.46
C GLN A 581 -31.46 -26.95 -29.22
N VAL A 582 -30.64 -26.80 -30.25
CA VAL A 582 -29.56 -25.81 -30.25
C VAL A 582 -30.18 -24.45 -30.53
N VAL A 583 -30.20 -23.60 -29.51
CA VAL A 583 -30.49 -22.17 -29.60
C VAL A 583 -29.15 -21.43 -29.48
N GLN A 584 -29.00 -20.32 -30.18
CA GLN A 584 -27.82 -19.45 -30.06
C GLN A 584 -28.29 -18.02 -29.89
N ASP A 585 -28.88 -17.76 -28.73
CA ASP A 585 -29.23 -16.40 -28.35
C ASP A 585 -27.95 -15.62 -28.07
N GLN A 586 -27.95 -14.35 -28.49
CA GLN A 586 -26.88 -13.41 -28.18
C GLN A 586 -27.24 -12.63 -26.91
N PRO A 587 -26.25 -12.20 -26.12
CA PRO A 587 -26.50 -11.27 -25.02
C PRO A 587 -27.18 -10.00 -25.52
N GLN A 588 -28.08 -9.45 -24.69
CA GLN A 588 -28.81 -8.23 -25.02
C GLN A 588 -28.01 -6.98 -24.70
N TYR A 589 -27.10 -7.07 -23.73
CA TYR A 589 -26.22 -5.97 -23.34
C TYR A 589 -24.89 -6.00 -24.11
N ASN A 590 -24.17 -4.88 -24.06
CA ASN A 590 -22.87 -4.78 -24.71
C ASN A 590 -21.84 -5.68 -24.01
N LEU A 591 -21.09 -6.43 -24.80
CA LEU A 591 -19.97 -7.25 -24.32
C LEU A 591 -18.87 -6.34 -23.75
N HIS A 592 -18.43 -6.62 -22.53
CA HIS A 592 -17.38 -5.83 -21.88
C HIS A 592 -15.97 -6.42 -22.05
N SER A 593 -15.88 -7.75 -22.04
CA SER A 593 -14.63 -8.51 -22.02
C SER A 593 -14.81 -9.84 -22.77
N PHE A 594 -13.84 -10.74 -22.67
CA PHE A 594 -13.80 -12.07 -23.30
C PHE A 594 -13.52 -13.14 -22.25
N CYS A 595 -13.78 -14.42 -22.52
CA CYS A 595 -13.44 -15.50 -21.59
C CYS A 595 -11.91 -15.71 -21.56
N HIS A 596 -11.30 -15.65 -20.36
CA HIS A 596 -9.86 -15.90 -20.18
C HIS A 596 -9.51 -17.37 -19.98
N HIS A 597 -10.50 -18.27 -19.94
CA HIS A 597 -10.21 -19.70 -19.99
C HIS A 597 -9.79 -20.09 -21.41
N ARG A 598 -8.69 -20.86 -21.51
CA ARG A 598 -8.13 -21.38 -22.77
C ARG A 598 -9.14 -22.16 -23.63
N LEU A 599 -10.24 -22.61 -23.04
CA LEU A 599 -10.99 -23.77 -23.46
C LEU A 599 -12.46 -23.38 -23.50
N HIS A 600 -12.92 -22.93 -24.65
CA HIS A 600 -14.32 -22.61 -24.85
C HIS A 600 -14.83 -23.41 -26.04
N TYR A 601 -15.97 -24.08 -25.86
CA TYR A 601 -16.72 -24.61 -26.98
C TYR A 601 -17.21 -23.42 -27.83
N GLN A 602 -16.56 -23.18 -28.99
CA GLN A 602 -16.72 -21.97 -29.80
C GLN A 602 -18.17 -21.59 -30.14
N GLN A 603 -19.08 -22.56 -30.15
CA GLN A 603 -20.50 -22.34 -30.45
C GLN A 603 -21.24 -21.56 -29.35
N TRP A 604 -20.79 -21.63 -28.09
CA TRP A 604 -21.43 -20.93 -26.97
C TRP A 604 -20.42 -20.08 -26.21
N GLN A 605 -20.47 -18.78 -26.46
CA GLN A 605 -19.49 -17.82 -25.95
C GLN A 605 -19.57 -17.60 -24.42
N GLY A 606 -20.66 -18.03 -23.77
CA GLY A 606 -20.77 -18.06 -22.32
C GLY A 606 -20.94 -16.71 -21.65
N PHE A 607 -21.68 -15.80 -22.29
CA PHE A 607 -22.01 -14.50 -21.71
C PHE A 607 -23.35 -14.52 -21.02
N VAL A 608 -23.47 -13.74 -19.95
CA VAL A 608 -24.74 -13.44 -19.28
C VAL A 608 -24.89 -11.93 -19.16
N ASP A 609 -26.12 -11.45 -19.33
CA ASP A 609 -26.44 -10.04 -19.15
C ASP A 609 -26.55 -9.75 -17.66
N VAL A 610 -25.78 -8.77 -17.18
CA VAL A 610 -25.72 -8.42 -15.76
C VAL A 610 -26.05 -6.95 -15.54
N ASN A 611 -26.79 -6.70 -14.46
CA ASN A 611 -26.95 -5.38 -13.89
C ASN A 611 -25.93 -5.25 -12.74
N ILE A 612 -24.94 -4.39 -12.90
CA ILE A 612 -23.84 -4.19 -11.96
C ILE A 612 -24.17 -3.02 -11.03
N LYS A 613 -23.90 -3.21 -9.74
CA LYS A 613 -23.98 -2.17 -8.73
C LYS A 613 -22.63 -2.03 -8.06
N SER A 614 -22.12 -0.80 -8.00
CA SER A 614 -20.89 -0.54 -7.26
C SER A 614 -21.15 -0.50 -5.76
N LEU A 615 -20.15 -0.91 -4.98
CA LEU A 615 -20.22 -0.97 -3.52
C LEU A 615 -19.82 0.36 -2.84
N ASP A 616 -19.48 1.36 -3.63
CA ASP A 616 -18.91 2.65 -3.18
C ASP A 616 -19.71 3.87 -3.71
N SER A 617 -21.03 3.73 -3.78
CA SER A 617 -21.97 4.79 -4.20
C SER A 617 -21.75 5.30 -5.63
N GLY A 618 -21.33 4.42 -6.54
CA GLY A 618 -21.10 4.74 -7.96
C GLY A 618 -19.72 5.33 -8.25
N ASN A 619 -18.80 5.34 -7.28
CA ASN A 619 -17.45 5.85 -7.51
C ASN A 619 -16.55 4.85 -8.23
N SER A 620 -16.89 3.55 -8.24
CA SER A 620 -16.12 2.47 -8.87
C SER A 620 -16.60 2.07 -10.26
N ILE A 621 -17.76 2.53 -10.73
CA ILE A 621 -18.32 2.14 -12.04
C ILE A 621 -18.85 3.38 -12.74
N LEU A 622 -18.61 3.48 -14.04
CA LEU A 622 -19.24 4.50 -14.87
C LEU A 622 -20.77 4.33 -14.85
N LYS A 623 -21.52 5.42 -14.63
CA LYS A 623 -22.99 5.37 -14.52
C LYS A 623 -23.69 4.71 -15.73
N ASN A 624 -23.09 4.80 -16.91
CA ASN A 624 -23.62 4.21 -18.14
C ASN A 624 -23.19 2.75 -18.36
N ASP A 625 -22.26 2.23 -17.55
CA ASP A 625 -21.70 0.88 -17.65
C ASP A 625 -22.26 -0.07 -16.57
N ILE A 626 -23.51 0.18 -16.16
CA ILE A 626 -24.25 -0.65 -15.20
C ILE A 626 -24.90 -1.88 -15.85
N ASN A 627 -25.10 -1.86 -17.17
CA ASN A 627 -25.77 -2.93 -17.92
C ASN A 627 -24.79 -3.47 -18.95
N LEU A 628 -24.13 -4.59 -18.64
CA LEU A 628 -23.08 -5.17 -19.46
C LEU A 628 -23.27 -6.68 -19.57
N ALA A 629 -22.75 -7.27 -20.65
CA ALA A 629 -22.64 -8.70 -20.79
C ALA A 629 -21.23 -9.15 -20.39
N TYR A 630 -21.15 -10.08 -19.42
CA TYR A 630 -19.90 -10.62 -18.88
C TYR A 630 -19.76 -12.11 -19.12
N PRO A 631 -18.51 -12.62 -19.28
CA PRO A 631 -18.27 -14.06 -19.30
C PRO A 631 -18.70 -14.67 -17.96
N VAL A 632 -19.52 -15.71 -18.02
CA VAL A 632 -20.08 -16.40 -16.84
C VAL A 632 -18.99 -16.95 -15.93
N CYS A 633 -17.84 -17.30 -16.49
CA CYS A 633 -16.70 -17.84 -15.75
C CYS A 633 -16.08 -16.86 -14.74
N VAL A 634 -16.38 -15.57 -14.86
CA VAL A 634 -15.90 -14.54 -13.93
C VAL A 634 -16.75 -14.46 -12.67
N LEU A 635 -17.97 -14.97 -12.73
CA LEU A 635 -18.95 -14.83 -11.68
C LEU A 635 -18.70 -15.85 -10.57
N THR A 636 -18.55 -15.35 -9.35
CA THR A 636 -18.45 -16.19 -8.15
C THR A 636 -19.62 -15.93 -7.22
N GLU A 637 -19.90 -16.87 -6.32
CA GLU A 637 -20.80 -16.59 -5.21
C GLU A 637 -20.26 -15.40 -4.41
N PRO A 638 -21.12 -14.44 -4.01
CA PRO A 638 -20.68 -13.26 -3.32
C PRO A 638 -20.24 -13.62 -1.90
N SER A 639 -19.10 -13.07 -1.48
CA SER A 639 -18.63 -13.25 -0.10
C SER A 639 -19.58 -12.58 0.91
N GLU A 640 -19.56 -13.06 2.15
CA GLU A 640 -20.39 -12.48 3.24
C GLU A 640 -20.15 -10.96 3.38
N TYR A 641 -18.89 -10.54 3.32
CA TYR A 641 -18.50 -9.13 3.37
C TYR A 641 -19.13 -8.30 2.24
N THR A 642 -19.02 -8.78 1.00
CA THR A 642 -19.58 -8.12 -0.18
C THR A 642 -21.12 -8.03 -0.07
N LEU A 643 -21.77 -9.09 0.41
CA LEU A 643 -23.21 -9.09 0.68
C LEU A 643 -23.63 -8.09 1.77
N GLU A 644 -22.87 -7.98 2.86
CA GLU A 644 -23.15 -7.02 3.94
C GLU A 644 -23.06 -5.58 3.44
N GLN A 645 -22.01 -5.24 2.68
CA GLN A 645 -21.87 -3.93 2.05
C GLN A 645 -23.04 -3.61 1.13
N TYR A 646 -23.45 -4.57 0.31
CA TYR A 646 -24.60 -4.41 -0.57
C TYR A 646 -25.90 -4.20 0.19
N GLN A 647 -26.14 -4.95 1.26
CA GLN A 647 -27.32 -4.77 2.09
C GLN A 647 -27.35 -3.42 2.79
N ALA A 648 -26.19 -2.85 3.14
CA ALA A 648 -26.11 -1.49 3.68
C ALA A 648 -26.56 -0.46 2.64
N ILE A 649 -26.05 -0.56 1.41
CA ILE A 649 -26.41 0.33 0.29
C ILE A 649 -27.90 0.23 -0.07
N MET A 650 -28.50 -0.96 0.03
CA MET A 650 -29.93 -1.16 -0.28
C MET A 650 -30.88 -0.64 0.81
N LYS A 651 -30.38 -0.30 2.01
CA LYS A 651 -31.17 0.26 3.11
C LYS A 651 -31.17 1.79 3.13
N ASP A 652 -30.20 2.41 2.48
CA ASP A 652 -30.10 3.85 2.24
C ASP A 652 -30.80 4.24 0.93
#